data_AF-A0A6A5CG58-F1
#
_entry.id   AF-A0A6A5CG58-F1
#
_cell.length_a   1.000
_cell.length_b   1.000
_cell.length_c   1.000
_cell.angle_alpha   90.00
_cell.angle_beta   90.00
_cell.angle_gamma   90.00
#
_symmetry.space_group_name_H-M   'P 1'
#
loop_
_entity.id
_entity.type
_entity.pdbx_description
1 polymer ?
#
loop_
_entity_poly.entity_id
_entity_poly.type
_entity_poly.pdbx_seq_one_letter_code
_entity_poly.pdbx_strand_id
1 'polypeptide(L)'
;MVTLTDEQREQIQILESFLEQGLMDPEDFEEEKKKILSGGSIADEDEEDSPLVVSGGASSSSSNKPFDHSQQPSSQSKPTSSTSVNTTSTTTNTSTQRKHVIHSSSDDDEPVIKSTQVKRNVVKTSTVPSSSTTTKPNITTSVSKTRTNPSSRDSAVDYAESGDDAVVSDDNNHYSSDDRDSFMKHLGGVTGRKILQNSTEDEESDDQQQSILLSKNRNNGMSTNSVKKNAQSSQNSKNGYQLKLTSQERELLTAEQIQQLEKMAHLVDTEILSEDELLTKKDHLLRQQQRKIEEEERKSKQEKSKTTSTTAKKSPRVNLSVEDQLKKLEDLFDAGILTEEEYRAKRRQLLPEESSDENDEEDEDDEEDDDEDDGKGLKLKLTPLQRDQLSKLDSLLEMGILDHDEYEEKKRQVMGLKNEKTPSKIITKKQEANKEFGDVIEMVVFITNIRATPEKPFKLIYEGDQIMYQREEDSGAGKTIIVRGEVPKKPKEDTIVTLCVDMPQINIHTQQNFNLSEHGRFIQIQITQEGNRNNIRIKQQHDDSFDTEQQLGDKNDEMSRIYVHYSAIPASEEKPFKLWIGDMLAHQLTEPMTKSQSGVLRGAIPKIKRCNPSTESHHDVKLKVHIPMIDPEEKVYIVNLTDNGDHVGIFLDGSKITLRQEKDKVDSDSPILEPVKSSKK
;
A
#
# COMPACT_ATOMS: atom_id res chain seq x y z
N MET A 1 8.16 44.75 -3.22
CA MET A 1 9.06 43.68 -2.74
C MET A 1 8.29 42.89 -1.70
N VAL A 2 8.12 41.58 -1.91
CA VAL A 2 7.53 40.69 -0.89
C VAL A 2 8.65 40.32 0.08
N THR A 3 8.43 40.50 1.38
CA THR A 3 9.36 40.06 2.41
C THR A 3 9.07 38.62 2.77
N LEU A 4 9.76 37.68 2.13
CA LEU A 4 9.67 36.25 2.48
C LEU A 4 10.03 36.05 3.95
N THR A 5 9.44 35.04 4.60
CA THR A 5 9.95 34.52 5.88
C THR A 5 11.30 33.83 5.67
N ASP A 6 12.04 33.57 6.75
CA ASP A 6 13.29 32.83 6.65
C ASP A 6 13.07 31.34 6.35
N GLU A 7 11.94 30.78 6.80
CA GLU A 7 11.47 29.44 6.44
C GLU A 7 11.13 29.32 4.95
N GLN A 8 10.43 30.31 4.37
CA GLN A 8 10.18 30.36 2.92
C GLN A 8 11.49 30.46 2.12
N ARG A 9 12.52 31.17 2.65
CA ARG A 9 13.85 31.22 2.03
C ARG A 9 14.54 29.85 2.07
N GLU A 10 14.51 29.16 3.21
CA GLU A 10 15.12 27.84 3.37
C GLU A 10 14.45 26.79 2.48
N GLN A 11 13.12 26.78 2.40
CA GLN A 11 12.36 25.87 1.52
C GLN A 11 12.66 26.12 0.02
N ILE A 12 12.68 27.38 -0.42
CA ILE A 12 13.04 27.71 -1.82
C ILE A 12 14.50 27.32 -2.11
N GLN A 13 15.43 27.53 -1.17
CA GLN A 13 16.84 27.14 -1.35
C GLN A 13 17.02 25.61 -1.44
N ILE A 14 16.17 24.82 -0.78
CA ILE A 14 16.15 23.35 -0.95
C ILE A 14 15.67 22.99 -2.37
N LEU A 15 14.58 23.61 -2.85
CA LEU A 15 14.08 23.39 -4.21
C LEU A 15 15.10 23.78 -5.29
N GLU A 16 15.80 24.91 -5.11
CA GLU A 16 16.90 25.33 -6.00
C GLU A 16 18.01 24.25 -6.04
N SER A 17 18.33 23.62 -4.91
CA SER A 17 19.33 22.54 -4.86
C SER A 17 18.91 21.26 -5.59
N PHE A 18 17.61 20.95 -5.69
CA PHE A 18 17.12 19.80 -6.47
C PHE A 18 17.13 20.10 -7.97
N LEU A 19 16.80 21.34 -8.36
CA LEU A 19 16.91 21.80 -9.74
C LEU A 19 18.38 21.79 -10.22
N GLU A 20 19.33 22.27 -9.42
CA GLU A 20 20.78 22.20 -9.74
C GLU A 20 21.31 20.75 -9.84
N GLN A 21 20.68 19.80 -9.16
CA GLN A 21 21.05 18.37 -9.22
C GLN A 21 20.35 17.60 -10.36
N GLY A 22 19.41 18.21 -11.09
CA GLY A 22 18.59 17.51 -12.08
C GLY A 22 17.65 16.46 -11.46
N LEU A 23 17.19 16.71 -10.23
CA LEU A 23 16.26 15.84 -9.49
C LEU A 23 14.80 16.32 -9.54
N MET A 24 14.56 17.49 -10.14
CA MET A 24 13.25 18.13 -10.30
C MET A 24 13.32 19.07 -11.52
N ASP A 25 12.26 19.09 -12.33
CA ASP A 25 12.24 19.88 -13.56
C ASP A 25 11.91 21.38 -13.32
N PRO A 26 12.21 22.27 -14.27
CA PRO A 26 12.03 23.72 -14.09
C PRO A 26 10.58 24.18 -13.86
N GLU A 27 9.59 23.39 -14.30
CA GLU A 27 8.16 23.70 -14.13
C GLU A 27 7.69 23.35 -12.72
N ASP A 28 7.98 22.13 -12.24
CA ASP A 28 7.79 21.70 -10.84
C ASP A 28 8.42 22.69 -9.84
N PHE A 29 9.62 23.17 -10.16
CA PHE A 29 10.32 24.17 -9.35
C PHE A 29 9.50 25.45 -9.16
N GLU A 30 8.94 26.04 -10.23
CA GLU A 30 8.16 27.28 -10.12
C GLU A 30 6.77 27.05 -9.52
N GLU A 31 6.15 25.87 -9.70
CA GLU A 31 4.88 25.55 -9.03
C GLU A 31 5.05 25.43 -7.51
N GLU A 32 5.98 24.60 -7.03
CA GLU A 32 6.11 24.37 -5.59
C GLU A 32 6.70 25.60 -4.87
N LYS A 33 7.56 26.37 -5.55
CA LYS A 33 7.96 27.73 -5.14
C LYS A 33 6.78 28.69 -5.04
N LYS A 34 5.86 28.71 -6.02
CA LYS A 34 4.63 29.53 -5.98
C LYS A 34 3.72 29.15 -4.81
N LYS A 35 3.68 27.87 -4.43
CA LYS A 35 2.93 27.31 -3.28
C LYS A 35 3.56 27.67 -1.93
N ILE A 36 4.90 27.68 -1.84
CA ILE A 36 5.63 28.23 -0.69
C ILE A 36 5.34 29.74 -0.56
N LEU A 37 5.35 30.47 -1.67
CA LEU A 37 5.08 31.92 -1.72
C LEU A 37 3.62 32.29 -1.38
N SER A 38 2.64 31.44 -1.71
CA SER A 38 1.23 31.63 -1.31
C SER A 38 0.96 31.29 0.16
N GLY A 39 1.94 30.69 0.86
CA GLY A 39 1.87 30.38 2.29
C GLY A 39 1.24 29.04 2.61
N GLY A 40 1.26 28.07 1.67
CA GLY A 40 0.79 26.71 1.87
C GLY A 40 -0.73 26.53 1.97
N SER A 41 -1.51 27.60 2.17
CA SER A 41 -2.97 27.55 2.21
C SER A 41 -3.61 27.59 0.82
N ILE A 42 -3.22 26.66 -0.05
CA ILE A 42 -4.23 26.05 -0.93
C ILE A 42 -4.97 25.08 -0.02
N ALA A 43 -6.11 25.50 0.50
CA ALA A 43 -7.14 24.53 0.85
C ALA A 43 -7.63 23.93 -0.47
N ASP A 44 -7.81 22.61 -0.51
CA ASP A 44 -8.56 21.98 -1.59
C ASP A 44 -9.95 22.64 -1.63
N GLU A 45 -10.27 23.35 -2.72
CA GLU A 45 -11.58 23.99 -2.87
C GLU A 45 -12.64 22.94 -3.23
N ASP A 46 -13.10 22.19 -2.22
CA ASP A 46 -14.33 21.41 -2.27
C ASP A 46 -15.47 22.28 -2.83
N GLU A 47 -16.09 21.86 -3.94
CA GLU A 47 -17.19 22.57 -4.62
C GLU A 47 -18.52 22.54 -3.82
N GLU A 48 -18.53 23.15 -2.62
CA GLU A 48 -19.72 23.28 -1.76
C GLU A 48 -20.65 24.44 -2.17
N ASP A 49 -21.95 24.23 -1.97
CA ASP A 49 -23.03 25.00 -2.63
C ASP A 49 -23.11 26.48 -2.17
N SER A 50 -23.18 27.41 -3.13
CA SER A 50 -23.32 28.85 -2.85
C SER A 50 -24.72 29.19 -2.26
N PRO A 51 -24.83 29.73 -1.04
CA PRO A 51 -26.11 30.00 -0.40
C PRO A 51 -26.88 31.15 -1.07
N LEU A 52 -28.08 30.83 -1.57
CA LEU A 52 -28.95 31.75 -2.32
C LEU A 52 -29.50 32.90 -1.44
N VAL A 53 -28.93 34.11 -1.61
CA VAL A 53 -29.39 35.33 -0.93
C VAL A 53 -30.71 35.83 -1.54
N VAL A 54 -31.83 35.42 -0.95
CA VAL A 54 -33.18 35.87 -1.36
C VAL A 54 -33.60 37.12 -0.59
N SER A 55 -33.69 38.24 -1.28
CA SER A 55 -34.20 39.52 -0.74
C SER A 55 -35.72 39.48 -0.54
N GLY A 56 -36.19 39.46 0.71
CA GLY A 56 -37.61 39.49 1.06
C GLY A 56 -38.14 40.90 1.37
N GLY A 57 -38.99 41.44 0.49
CA GLY A 57 -39.71 42.71 0.71
C GLY A 57 -41.00 42.55 1.53
N ALA A 58 -41.52 43.69 2.03
CA ALA A 58 -42.76 43.80 2.83
C ALA A 58 -43.99 43.12 2.16
N SER A 59 -45.02 42.67 2.89
CA SER A 59 -45.85 43.56 3.73
C SER A 59 -47.01 42.91 4.53
N SER A 60 -47.42 43.64 5.58
CA SER A 60 -48.82 43.78 6.11
C SER A 60 -49.41 42.75 7.11
N SER A 61 -50.16 43.29 8.08
CA SER A 61 -51.17 42.66 8.98
C SER A 61 -50.74 41.60 10.04
N SER A 62 -51.38 41.48 11.21
CA SER A 62 -52.20 42.42 12.01
C SER A 62 -52.45 41.90 13.45
N SER A 63 -52.60 42.80 14.43
CA SER A 63 -53.25 42.60 15.76
C SER A 63 -52.81 41.41 16.65
N ASN A 64 -52.26 41.64 17.86
CA ASN A 64 -53.08 42.06 19.02
C ASN A 64 -52.29 42.60 20.23
N LYS A 65 -53.03 43.36 21.06
CA LYS A 65 -52.79 43.88 22.42
C LYS A 65 -51.60 43.36 23.26
N PRO A 66 -50.82 44.26 23.89
CA PRO A 66 -50.25 44.05 25.24
C PRO A 66 -51.24 44.47 26.35
N PHE A 67 -51.01 44.03 27.58
CA PHE A 67 -51.76 44.43 28.78
C PHE A 67 -50.93 45.43 29.61
N ASP A 68 -51.57 46.45 30.18
CA ASP A 68 -50.96 47.42 31.08
C ASP A 68 -50.95 46.90 32.53
N HIS A 69 -49.83 47.05 33.24
CA HIS A 69 -49.84 47.43 34.66
C HIS A 69 -48.52 48.11 35.07
N SER A 70 -48.62 49.37 35.49
CA SER A 70 -47.52 50.15 36.06
C SER A 70 -47.37 49.93 37.57
N GLN A 71 -46.13 50.02 38.10
CA GLN A 71 -45.73 51.07 39.06
C GLN A 71 -44.26 50.98 39.54
N GLN A 72 -43.68 52.17 39.75
CA GLN A 72 -42.43 52.51 40.46
C GLN A 72 -42.80 53.53 41.57
N PRO A 73 -41.88 54.12 42.38
CA PRO A 73 -40.42 53.96 42.53
C PRO A 73 -40.07 53.21 43.85
N SER A 74 -38.91 53.27 44.54
CA SER A 74 -37.65 54.05 44.53
C SER A 74 -36.51 53.18 45.16
N SER A 75 -35.29 53.61 45.53
CA SER A 75 -34.63 54.93 45.66
C SER A 75 -33.09 54.85 45.48
N GLN A 76 -32.56 55.96 44.96
CA GLN A 76 -31.17 56.50 44.97
C GLN A 76 -30.06 55.80 45.79
N SER A 77 -28.90 55.59 45.14
CA SER A 77 -27.70 56.42 45.40
C SER A 77 -26.61 56.28 44.31
N LYS A 78 -25.71 57.28 44.25
CA LYS A 78 -24.53 57.46 43.37
C LYS A 78 -23.31 57.70 44.32
N PRO A 79 -22.01 57.72 43.90
CA PRO A 79 -21.55 58.30 42.64
C PRO A 79 -20.37 57.64 41.89
N THR A 80 -20.19 58.17 40.68
CA THR A 80 -19.07 58.13 39.72
C THR A 80 -17.64 58.11 40.28
N SER A 81 -16.73 57.46 39.55
CA SER A 81 -15.70 58.19 38.77
C SER A 81 -15.11 57.32 37.65
N SER A 82 -14.56 57.96 36.63
CA SER A 82 -14.00 57.33 35.42
C SER A 82 -12.70 58.04 35.03
N THR A 83 -11.63 57.28 34.82
CA THR A 83 -10.37 57.81 34.25
C THR A 83 -9.75 56.77 33.34
N SER A 84 -9.54 57.13 32.07
CA SER A 84 -8.77 56.36 31.10
C SER A 84 -7.30 56.83 31.10
N VAL A 85 -6.36 55.89 30.99
CA VAL A 85 -4.93 56.20 30.84
C VAL A 85 -4.31 55.23 29.83
N ASN A 86 -3.78 55.77 28.72
CA ASN A 86 -2.90 55.01 27.83
C ASN A 86 -1.52 54.86 28.49
N THR A 87 -0.94 53.65 28.46
CA THR A 87 0.48 53.44 28.77
C THR A 87 1.16 52.62 27.69
N THR A 88 1.80 53.31 26.75
CA THR A 88 2.79 52.73 25.83
C THR A 88 4.01 52.29 26.65
N SER A 89 4.45 51.05 26.49
CA SER A 89 5.60 50.50 27.23
C SER A 89 6.70 50.04 26.27
N THR A 90 7.50 50.99 25.79
CA THR A 90 8.72 50.71 25.03
C THR A 90 9.78 50.07 25.94
N THR A 91 10.27 48.87 25.62
CA THR A 91 11.45 48.28 26.25
C THR A 91 12.64 48.31 25.30
N THR A 92 13.79 48.75 25.80
CA THR A 92 14.96 49.13 24.99
C THR A 92 16.11 48.14 25.10
N ASN A 93 16.70 47.80 23.95
CA ASN A 93 17.98 47.10 23.88
C ASN A 93 19.09 47.88 24.60
N THR A 94 19.79 47.23 25.53
CA THR A 94 20.97 47.80 26.23
C THR A 94 22.18 46.89 26.09
N SER A 95 22.74 46.86 24.88
CA SER A 95 24.04 46.24 24.62
C SER A 95 25.10 46.87 25.52
N THR A 96 25.74 46.06 26.37
CA THR A 96 26.79 46.51 27.31
C THR A 96 28.08 45.76 27.02
N GLN A 97 29.02 46.44 26.36
CA GLN A 97 30.34 45.88 26.04
C GLN A 97 31.10 45.50 27.33
N ARG A 98 31.69 44.30 27.37
CA ARG A 98 32.75 43.94 28.32
C ARG A 98 34.03 43.51 27.61
N LYS A 99 35.14 43.98 28.17
CA LYS A 99 36.47 44.01 27.57
C LYS A 99 37.09 42.62 27.41
N HIS A 100 37.97 42.50 26.43
CA HIS A 100 39.03 41.47 26.42
C HIS A 100 39.80 41.46 27.75
N VAL A 101 40.12 40.26 28.23
CA VAL A 101 41.31 39.97 29.03
C VAL A 101 41.96 38.74 28.42
N ILE A 102 43.26 38.82 28.15
CA ILE A 102 44.06 37.71 27.60
C ILE A 102 44.76 37.02 28.76
N HIS A 103 44.54 35.72 28.95
CA HIS A 103 45.45 34.87 29.70
C HIS A 103 45.73 33.58 28.92
N SER A 104 46.97 33.49 28.46
CA SER A 104 47.61 32.29 27.93
C SER A 104 48.24 31.50 29.07
N SER A 105 47.98 30.20 29.12
CA SER A 105 48.81 29.23 29.84
C SER A 105 49.05 28.05 28.90
N SER A 106 50.32 27.68 28.75
CA SER A 106 50.81 26.52 28.02
C SER A 106 50.62 25.21 28.81
N ASP A 107 51.36 24.19 28.38
CA ASP A 107 51.68 22.92 29.04
C ASP A 107 50.84 21.77 28.42
N ASP A 108 51.27 21.21 27.28
CA ASP A 108 52.40 20.28 27.04
C ASP A 108 52.13 18.86 27.55
N ASP A 109 51.77 17.95 26.63
CA ASP A 109 51.91 16.50 26.80
C ASP A 109 51.95 15.80 25.42
N GLU A 110 53.12 15.27 25.01
CA GLU A 110 53.31 14.57 23.72
C GLU A 110 53.10 13.03 23.85
N PRO A 111 52.35 12.39 22.94
CA PRO A 111 52.29 10.93 22.86
C PRO A 111 53.55 10.34 22.17
N VAL A 112 54.40 9.67 22.95
CA VAL A 112 55.70 9.13 22.52
C VAL A 112 55.59 8.07 21.39
N ILE A 113 56.30 8.31 20.29
CA ILE A 113 56.46 7.38 19.16
C ILE A 113 57.30 6.15 19.58
N LYS A 114 56.80 4.93 19.33
CA LYS A 114 57.58 3.68 19.41
C LYS A 114 57.57 2.89 18.11
N SER A 115 58.45 3.29 17.19
CA SER A 115 58.82 2.49 16.01
C SER A 115 59.50 1.19 16.46
N THR A 116 59.07 0.05 15.92
CA THR A 116 59.68 -1.27 16.19
C THR A 116 60.07 -1.94 14.87
N GLN A 117 61.30 -2.46 14.80
CA GLN A 117 61.93 -2.80 13.52
C GLN A 117 61.59 -4.18 12.97
N VAL A 118 61.32 -4.19 11.66
CA VAL A 118 61.73 -5.17 10.64
C VAL A 118 62.47 -6.42 11.13
N LYS A 119 61.93 -7.60 10.82
CA LYS A 119 62.71 -8.82 10.55
C LYS A 119 62.35 -9.41 9.20
N ARG A 120 63.35 -9.67 8.37
CA ARG A 120 63.24 -10.37 7.08
C ARG A 120 63.57 -11.86 7.27
N ASN A 121 62.86 -12.73 6.56
CA ASN A 121 63.28 -14.07 6.12
C ASN A 121 62.41 -14.36 4.88
N VAL A 122 62.90 -14.20 3.64
CA VAL A 122 63.88 -15.06 2.94
C VAL A 122 63.34 -16.47 2.66
N VAL A 123 62.53 -16.54 1.59
CA VAL A 123 62.56 -17.54 0.51
C VAL A 123 62.91 -19.00 0.86
N LYS A 124 61.97 -19.91 0.58
CA LYS A 124 62.29 -21.16 -0.14
C LYS A 124 61.10 -21.67 -0.96
N THR A 125 61.39 -22.00 -2.21
CA THR A 125 60.46 -22.57 -3.21
C THR A 125 60.59 -24.08 -3.29
N SER A 126 59.50 -24.81 -3.52
CA SER A 126 59.56 -26.18 -4.04
C SER A 126 58.30 -26.55 -4.84
N THR A 127 58.50 -27.30 -5.91
CA THR A 127 57.50 -27.57 -6.96
C THR A 127 56.89 -28.99 -6.83
N VAL A 128 55.60 -29.12 -7.15
CA VAL A 128 54.87 -30.24 -7.82
C VAL A 128 55.73 -31.50 -8.12
N PRO A 129 55.31 -32.78 -7.81
CA PRO A 129 54.10 -33.34 -8.44
C PRO A 129 53.30 -34.52 -7.79
N SER A 130 52.02 -34.59 -8.20
CA SER A 130 51.15 -35.76 -8.53
C SER A 130 51.24 -37.15 -7.83
N SER A 131 50.05 -37.67 -7.44
CA SER A 131 49.37 -38.86 -8.05
C SER A 131 48.84 -39.97 -7.11
N SER A 132 47.71 -40.58 -7.53
CA SER A 132 47.31 -42.00 -7.40
C SER A 132 46.43 -42.54 -6.22
N THR A 133 45.20 -42.94 -6.58
CA THR A 133 44.50 -44.23 -6.32
C THR A 133 44.10 -44.75 -4.91
N THR A 134 42.76 -44.92 -4.72
CA THR A 134 42.02 -45.98 -3.97
C THR A 134 42.34 -46.30 -2.49
N THR A 135 41.34 -46.52 -1.62
CA THR A 135 40.63 -47.83 -1.45
C THR A 135 39.32 -47.68 -0.65
N LYS A 136 38.38 -48.64 -0.74
CA LYS A 136 37.13 -48.70 0.07
C LYS A 136 37.40 -49.22 1.50
N PRO A 137 36.39 -49.23 2.40
CA PRO A 137 35.70 -50.51 2.59
C PRO A 137 34.16 -50.41 2.71
N ASN A 138 33.48 -51.52 2.43
CA ASN A 138 32.09 -51.71 2.85
C ASN A 138 32.05 -52.07 4.35
N ILE A 139 30.95 -51.72 5.05
CA ILE A 139 30.46 -52.50 6.19
C ILE A 139 29.02 -52.92 5.88
N THR A 140 28.69 -54.17 6.19
CA THR A 140 27.42 -54.81 5.86
C THR A 140 26.70 -55.16 7.17
N THR A 141 25.45 -54.75 7.33
CA THR A 141 24.59 -55.17 8.46
C THR A 141 23.26 -55.73 7.98
N SER A 142 22.82 -56.79 8.66
CA SER A 142 21.86 -57.79 8.18
C SER A 142 20.39 -57.49 8.52
N VAL A 143 19.51 -57.91 7.61
CA VAL A 143 18.06 -58.06 7.82
C VAL A 143 17.72 -59.06 8.94
N SER A 144 16.77 -58.75 9.84
CA SER A 144 15.72 -59.72 10.30
C SER A 144 14.66 -59.20 11.31
N LYS A 145 13.39 -59.31 10.91
CA LYS A 145 12.23 -59.93 11.64
C LYS A 145 11.66 -59.33 12.95
N THR A 146 10.59 -58.55 12.80
CA THR A 146 9.20 -58.83 13.27
C THR A 146 8.92 -59.72 14.50
N ARG A 147 8.18 -59.18 15.51
CA ARG A 147 7.02 -59.75 16.26
C ARG A 147 6.60 -58.79 17.41
N THR A 148 5.44 -58.11 17.40
CA THR A 148 4.06 -58.49 17.84
C THR A 148 3.81 -58.74 19.34
N ASN A 149 3.12 -57.79 20.00
CA ASN A 149 2.02 -57.94 21.01
C ASN A 149 2.22 -58.70 22.35
N PRO A 150 1.32 -58.57 23.36
CA PRO A 150 0.36 -57.49 23.71
C PRO A 150 0.31 -57.13 25.24
N SER A 151 -0.79 -56.46 25.64
CA SER A 151 -1.24 -55.97 26.96
C SER A 151 -1.62 -56.97 28.07
N SER A 152 -1.38 -56.60 29.35
CA SER A 152 -2.25 -56.69 30.57
C SER A 152 -1.44 -56.21 31.79
N ARG A 153 -1.89 -55.51 32.86
CA ARG A 153 -3.16 -55.30 33.62
C ARG A 153 -3.25 -56.14 34.92
N ASP A 154 -3.56 -55.44 36.03
CA ASP A 154 -4.02 -55.87 37.37
C ASP A 154 -3.01 -56.45 38.42
N SER A 155 -3.44 -56.44 39.70
CA SER A 155 -2.74 -56.69 41.01
C SER A 155 -1.75 -55.59 41.50
N ALA A 156 -1.84 -54.93 42.68
CA ALA A 156 -2.60 -55.01 43.95
C ALA A 156 -1.92 -55.69 45.17
N VAL A 157 -2.36 -55.30 46.39
CA VAL A 157 -2.13 -55.87 47.76
C VAL A 157 -1.00 -55.24 48.65
N ASP A 158 -1.46 -54.51 49.67
CA ASP A 158 -1.10 -54.37 51.11
C ASP A 158 0.34 -54.26 51.66
N TYR A 159 0.54 -53.28 52.58
CA TYR A 159 0.92 -53.40 54.03
C TYR A 159 1.02 -51.93 54.60
N ALA A 160 0.25 -51.50 55.61
CA ALA A 160 0.47 -51.61 57.08
C ALA A 160 1.66 -50.77 57.64
N GLU A 161 1.65 -50.13 58.83
CA GLU A 161 0.61 -49.75 59.83
C GLU A 161 1.27 -48.83 60.92
N SER A 162 0.49 -48.20 61.82
CA SER A 162 0.88 -47.39 63.01
C SER A 162 1.50 -45.99 62.76
N GLY A 163 1.30 -44.97 63.61
CA GLY A 163 0.45 -44.78 64.81
C GLY A 163 0.12 -43.28 64.97
N ASP A 164 -1.04 -42.88 65.51
CA ASP A 164 -1.44 -42.82 66.94
C ASP A 164 -1.13 -41.48 67.65
N ASP A 165 -2.10 -40.56 67.65
CA ASP A 165 -2.51 -39.61 68.71
C ASP A 165 -3.68 -38.75 68.14
N ALA A 166 -4.91 -38.75 68.69
CA ALA A 166 -5.39 -38.05 69.89
C ALA A 166 -5.55 -36.51 69.69
N VAL A 167 -6.66 -35.82 70.04
CA VAL A 167 -7.99 -36.22 70.58
C VAL A 167 -9.00 -35.04 70.46
N VAL A 168 -10.34 -35.28 70.44
CA VAL A 168 -11.46 -34.29 70.67
C VAL A 168 -11.64 -33.21 69.55
N SER A 169 -12.85 -32.79 69.12
CA SER A 169 -14.26 -33.12 69.49
C SER A 169 -15.30 -32.83 68.38
N ASP A 170 -16.30 -33.72 68.30
CA ASP A 170 -17.76 -33.52 68.22
C ASP A 170 -18.52 -32.79 67.07
N ASP A 171 -19.66 -33.42 66.74
CA ASP A 171 -20.91 -33.04 66.05
C ASP A 171 -20.91 -32.45 64.62
N ASN A 172 -21.53 -33.10 63.62
CA ASN A 172 -22.91 -33.63 63.46
C ASN A 172 -24.00 -32.56 63.24
N ASN A 173 -24.36 -32.27 61.97
CA ASN A 173 -25.40 -33.03 61.24
C ASN A 173 -25.48 -32.53 59.77
N HIS A 174 -25.86 -33.22 58.68
CA HIS A 174 -26.67 -34.42 58.36
C HIS A 174 -27.98 -34.03 57.62
N TYR A 175 -28.08 -34.41 56.32
CA TYR A 175 -29.27 -34.34 55.43
C TYR A 175 -29.89 -32.95 55.14
N SER A 176 -30.72 -32.74 54.10
CA SER A 176 -31.23 -33.64 53.04
C SER A 176 -31.26 -32.94 51.66
N SER A 177 -31.46 -33.72 50.60
CA SER A 177 -32.00 -33.23 49.32
C SER A 177 -33.51 -32.93 49.41
N ASP A 178 -34.01 -32.22 48.40
CA ASP A 178 -35.42 -32.07 47.99
C ASP A 178 -36.33 -31.29 48.97
N ASP A 179 -37.41 -30.60 48.56
CA ASP A 179 -38.22 -30.70 47.34
C ASP A 179 -39.01 -29.39 47.06
N ARG A 180 -39.63 -29.29 45.87
CA ARG A 180 -40.88 -28.56 45.52
C ARG A 180 -41.09 -27.04 45.74
N ASP A 181 -41.41 -26.41 44.60
CA ASP A 181 -42.64 -25.66 44.28
C ASP A 181 -43.17 -24.48 45.11
N SER A 182 -43.58 -23.46 44.34
CA SER A 182 -44.68 -22.53 44.62
C SER A 182 -44.53 -21.52 45.76
N PHE A 183 -44.41 -20.24 45.39
CA PHE A 183 -45.51 -19.32 45.70
C PHE A 183 -45.73 -18.28 44.59
N MET A 184 -46.89 -17.66 44.57
CA MET A 184 -47.44 -16.87 43.46
C MET A 184 -47.75 -15.43 43.89
N LYS A 185 -47.92 -14.51 42.91
CA LYS A 185 -48.53 -13.15 42.99
C LYS A 185 -47.59 -12.02 43.47
N HIS A 186 -47.74 -10.75 43.07
CA HIS A 186 -48.74 -10.09 42.19
C HIS A 186 -48.15 -8.86 41.44
N LEU A 187 -49.00 -8.16 40.65
CA LEU A 187 -48.71 -7.01 39.75
C LEU A 187 -48.07 -7.40 38.39
N GLY A 188 -48.57 -7.06 37.19
CA GLY A 188 -49.77 -6.31 36.80
C GLY A 188 -49.51 -4.83 36.48
N GLY A 189 -49.63 -4.33 35.24
CA GLY A 189 -49.92 -4.98 33.94
C GLY A 189 -50.26 -3.95 32.84
N VAL A 190 -50.61 -4.42 31.62
CA VAL A 190 -51.17 -3.62 30.46
C VAL A 190 -50.16 -2.66 29.79
N THR A 191 -49.86 -2.62 28.47
CA THR A 191 -50.16 -3.40 27.23
C THR A 191 -49.05 -3.08 26.19
N GLY A 192 -48.82 -3.77 25.07
CA GLY A 192 -49.50 -4.92 24.46
C GLY A 192 -50.10 -4.65 23.06
N ARG A 193 -49.33 -4.87 21.96
CA ARG A 193 -49.82 -4.88 20.56
C ARG A 193 -49.01 -5.83 19.65
N LYS A 194 -49.75 -6.65 18.88
CA LYS A 194 -49.46 -7.32 17.57
C LYS A 194 -48.02 -7.83 17.30
N ILE A 195 -47.76 -9.13 17.19
CA ILE A 195 -48.23 -10.11 16.16
C ILE A 195 -47.74 -9.79 14.74
N LEU A 196 -46.74 -10.55 14.30
CA LEU A 196 -46.77 -11.36 13.07
C LEU A 196 -45.69 -12.46 13.14
N GLN A 197 -46.03 -13.68 12.69
CA GLN A 197 -45.10 -14.79 12.41
C GLN A 197 -45.13 -15.06 10.88
N ASN A 198 -44.46 -16.13 10.45
CA ASN A 198 -44.32 -16.68 9.08
C ASN A 198 -43.02 -16.27 8.38
N SER A 199 -42.32 -17.15 7.64
CA SER A 199 -42.39 -18.63 7.60
C SER A 199 -41.04 -19.18 7.12
N THR A 200 -40.72 -20.42 7.51
CA THR A 200 -39.72 -21.26 6.84
C THR A 200 -40.40 -22.13 5.79
N GLU A 201 -39.95 -22.09 4.54
CA GLU A 201 -40.28 -23.08 3.52
C GLU A 201 -39.01 -23.43 2.74
N ASP A 202 -38.76 -24.73 2.60
CA ASP A 202 -37.70 -25.32 1.79
C ASP A 202 -38.26 -25.66 0.40
N GLU A 203 -37.49 -25.54 -0.68
CA GLU A 203 -37.83 -26.13 -1.98
C GLU A 203 -36.66 -26.95 -2.56
N GLU A 204 -36.82 -28.27 -2.55
CA GLU A 204 -36.12 -29.19 -3.45
C GLU A 204 -36.77 -29.11 -4.84
N SER A 205 -36.00 -29.32 -5.92
CA SER A 205 -36.60 -29.62 -7.23
C SER A 205 -35.69 -30.50 -8.09
N ASP A 206 -36.13 -31.74 -8.30
CA ASP A 206 -35.54 -32.71 -9.23
C ASP A 206 -36.19 -32.66 -10.62
N ASP A 207 -35.43 -33.13 -11.61
CA ASP A 207 -35.81 -33.65 -12.93
C ASP A 207 -37.27 -33.48 -13.44
N GLN A 208 -37.39 -32.90 -14.65
CA GLN A 208 -38.02 -33.70 -15.72
C GLN A 208 -37.62 -33.37 -17.16
N GLN A 209 -37.47 -34.44 -17.94
CA GLN A 209 -37.24 -34.42 -19.38
C GLN A 209 -38.58 -34.27 -20.13
N GLN A 210 -38.64 -33.47 -21.19
CA GLN A 210 -39.55 -33.75 -22.32
C GLN A 210 -38.90 -33.44 -23.67
N SER A 211 -38.98 -34.41 -24.58
CA SER A 211 -38.70 -34.25 -26.01
C SER A 211 -40.00 -34.03 -26.78
N ILE A 212 -39.96 -33.29 -27.89
CA ILE A 212 -40.97 -33.41 -28.95
C ILE A 212 -40.41 -32.97 -30.31
N LEU A 213 -41.08 -33.40 -31.38
CA LEU A 213 -40.57 -33.49 -32.75
C LEU A 213 -41.15 -32.42 -33.69
N LEU A 214 -40.42 -32.23 -34.81
CA LEU A 214 -40.92 -31.84 -36.13
C LEU A 214 -41.63 -30.48 -36.29
N SER A 215 -41.02 -29.63 -37.12
CA SER A 215 -41.71 -29.24 -38.37
C SER A 215 -40.71 -28.94 -39.49
N LYS A 216 -41.11 -29.31 -40.72
CA LYS A 216 -40.38 -28.97 -41.95
C LYS A 216 -40.92 -27.63 -42.45
N ASN A 217 -40.07 -26.77 -42.99
CA ASN A 217 -40.55 -25.78 -43.95
C ASN A 217 -39.66 -25.77 -45.20
N ARG A 218 -40.31 -25.83 -46.37
CA ARG A 218 -39.67 -25.69 -47.68
C ARG A 218 -40.16 -24.36 -48.24
N ASN A 219 -39.28 -23.58 -48.84
CA ASN A 219 -39.69 -22.81 -50.02
C ASN A 219 -38.56 -22.58 -51.00
N ASN A 220 -38.91 -22.45 -52.28
CA ASN A 220 -37.98 -22.28 -53.38
C ASN A 220 -37.71 -20.79 -53.66
N GLY A 221 -36.53 -20.47 -54.19
CA GLY A 221 -36.21 -19.16 -54.74
C GLY A 221 -35.09 -19.25 -55.78
N MET A 222 -35.44 -19.40 -57.05
CA MET A 222 -34.47 -19.39 -58.16
C MET A 222 -34.09 -17.95 -58.54
N SER A 223 -32.81 -17.70 -58.79
CA SER A 223 -32.34 -16.68 -59.74
C SER A 223 -30.97 -17.08 -60.32
N THR A 224 -30.50 -16.40 -61.36
CA THR A 224 -29.65 -17.01 -62.40
C THR A 224 -28.33 -16.30 -62.75
N ASN A 225 -27.33 -17.13 -63.09
CA ASN A 225 -26.27 -16.93 -64.10
C ASN A 225 -25.46 -15.60 -64.17
N SER A 226 -24.18 -15.66 -63.77
CA SER A 226 -23.00 -15.54 -64.67
C SER A 226 -21.71 -15.65 -63.84
N VAL A 227 -20.67 -16.46 -64.13
CA VAL A 227 -19.96 -16.87 -65.37
C VAL A 227 -18.86 -15.89 -65.82
N LYS A 228 -17.69 -15.93 -65.16
CA LYS A 228 -16.38 -16.24 -65.80
C LYS A 228 -15.21 -16.38 -64.79
N LYS A 229 -14.38 -17.40 -65.05
CA LYS A 229 -12.90 -17.52 -64.91
C LYS A 229 -12.17 -16.39 -64.14
N ASN A 230 -11.16 -16.68 -63.31
CA ASN A 230 -9.97 -17.46 -63.70
C ASN A 230 -9.17 -18.04 -62.49
N ALA A 231 -7.97 -18.60 -62.77
CA ALA A 231 -6.92 -18.96 -61.81
C ALA A 231 -7.22 -20.12 -60.82
N GLN A 232 -7.19 -21.35 -61.33
CA GLN A 232 -6.72 -22.48 -60.51
C GLN A 232 -5.19 -22.42 -60.41
N SER A 233 -4.64 -22.31 -59.20
CA SER A 233 -3.21 -22.51 -58.94
C SER A 233 -2.97 -23.23 -57.61
N SER A 234 -2.14 -24.28 -57.66
CA SER A 234 -1.38 -24.82 -56.53
C SER A 234 -2.10 -25.12 -55.21
N GLN A 235 -3.14 -25.97 -55.23
CA GLN A 235 -3.49 -26.78 -54.06
C GLN A 235 -2.38 -27.81 -53.76
N ASN A 236 -1.29 -27.40 -53.10
CA ASN A 236 -0.32 -28.30 -52.43
C ASN A 236 0.72 -27.57 -51.54
N SER A 237 0.29 -26.58 -50.74
CA SER A 237 1.01 -26.17 -49.52
C SER A 237 0.18 -26.64 -48.33
N LYS A 238 0.52 -27.75 -47.69
CA LYS A 238 1.46 -27.83 -46.54
C LYS A 238 1.09 -26.84 -45.43
N ASN A 239 0.20 -27.33 -44.55
CA ASN A 239 0.12 -27.02 -43.11
C ASN A 239 0.40 -25.57 -42.67
N GLY A 240 -0.29 -24.60 -43.27
CA GLY A 240 -0.34 -23.25 -42.72
C GLY A 240 -1.10 -23.19 -41.38
N TYR A 241 -0.70 -22.27 -40.51
CA TYR A 241 -1.21 -22.06 -39.16
C TYR A 241 -2.62 -21.46 -39.21
N GLN A 242 -3.63 -22.33 -39.17
CA GLN A 242 -5.02 -21.89 -39.07
C GLN A 242 -5.32 -21.45 -37.63
N LEU A 243 -5.30 -20.13 -37.41
CA LEU A 243 -5.75 -19.51 -36.16
C LEU A 243 -7.21 -19.92 -35.84
N LYS A 244 -7.37 -20.70 -34.78
CA LYS A 244 -8.67 -21.16 -34.30
C LYS A 244 -9.28 -20.12 -33.38
N LEU A 245 -10.02 -19.18 -33.98
CA LEU A 245 -10.97 -18.34 -33.27
C LEU A 245 -12.31 -19.09 -33.12
N THR A 246 -12.82 -19.19 -31.89
CA THR A 246 -14.17 -19.73 -31.62
C THR A 246 -15.26 -18.76 -32.09
N SER A 247 -16.51 -19.21 -32.16
CA SER A 247 -17.64 -18.32 -32.53
C SER A 247 -17.76 -17.13 -31.58
N GLN A 248 -17.60 -17.35 -30.27
CA GLN A 248 -17.68 -16.29 -29.25
C GLN A 248 -16.53 -15.29 -29.39
N GLU A 249 -15.31 -15.76 -29.68
CA GLU A 249 -14.16 -14.88 -29.93
C GLU A 249 -14.36 -14.05 -31.22
N ARG A 250 -15.02 -14.61 -32.25
CA ARG A 250 -15.39 -13.88 -33.48
C ARG A 250 -16.57 -12.92 -33.30
N GLU A 251 -17.35 -13.05 -32.23
CA GLU A 251 -18.42 -12.10 -31.86
C GLU A 251 -17.90 -10.95 -30.98
N LEU A 252 -16.83 -11.17 -30.21
CA LEU A 252 -16.19 -10.15 -29.36
C LEU A 252 -15.17 -9.26 -30.09
N LEU A 253 -14.48 -9.76 -31.11
CA LEU A 253 -13.46 -9.03 -31.87
C LEU A 253 -14.05 -8.29 -33.07
N THR A 254 -13.50 -7.11 -33.42
CA THR A 254 -13.88 -6.43 -34.67
C THR A 254 -13.36 -7.20 -35.88
N ALA A 255 -13.99 -7.00 -37.04
CA ALA A 255 -13.52 -7.57 -38.31
C ALA A 255 -12.06 -7.19 -38.64
N GLU A 256 -11.62 -6.00 -38.21
CA GLU A 256 -10.26 -5.50 -38.36
C GLU A 256 -9.28 -6.18 -37.41
N GLN A 257 -9.65 -6.39 -36.14
CA GLN A 257 -8.87 -7.19 -35.18
C GLN A 257 -8.74 -8.65 -35.63
N ILE A 258 -9.80 -9.23 -36.20
CA ILE A 258 -9.75 -10.57 -36.81
C ILE A 258 -8.79 -10.57 -37.99
N GLN A 259 -8.84 -9.58 -38.89
CA GLN A 259 -7.91 -9.47 -40.02
C GLN A 259 -6.46 -9.24 -39.56
N GLN A 260 -6.23 -8.50 -38.47
CA GLN A 260 -4.91 -8.32 -37.86
C GLN A 260 -4.34 -9.64 -37.33
N LEU A 261 -5.14 -10.43 -36.61
CA LEU A 261 -4.73 -11.74 -36.12
C LEU A 261 -4.53 -12.76 -37.26
N GLU A 262 -5.35 -12.71 -38.32
CA GLU A 262 -5.16 -13.54 -39.53
C GLU A 262 -3.90 -13.12 -40.32
N LYS A 263 -3.52 -11.83 -40.33
CA LYS A 263 -2.20 -11.37 -40.82
C LYS A 263 -1.06 -11.92 -39.96
N MET A 264 -1.17 -11.85 -38.63
CA MET A 264 -0.14 -12.37 -37.71
C MET A 264 0.01 -13.90 -37.79
N ALA A 265 -1.06 -14.65 -38.04
CA ALA A 265 -0.99 -16.09 -38.31
C ALA A 265 -0.12 -16.41 -39.52
N HIS A 266 -0.21 -15.62 -40.60
CA HIS A 266 0.70 -15.73 -41.75
C HIS A 266 2.16 -15.37 -41.39
N LEU A 267 2.41 -14.57 -40.35
CA LEU A 267 3.78 -14.29 -39.89
C LEU A 267 4.39 -15.46 -39.11
N VAL A 268 3.57 -16.21 -38.35
CA VAL A 268 3.95 -17.50 -37.74
C VAL A 268 4.28 -18.54 -38.83
N ASP A 269 3.50 -18.59 -39.92
CA ASP A 269 3.80 -19.43 -41.10
C ASP A 269 5.11 -19.07 -41.82
N THR A 270 5.67 -17.88 -41.57
CA THR A 270 6.98 -17.46 -42.09
C THR A 270 8.12 -17.57 -41.06
N GLU A 271 7.87 -18.17 -39.89
CA GLU A 271 8.81 -18.26 -38.76
C GLU A 271 9.33 -16.87 -38.28
N ILE A 272 8.55 -15.80 -38.52
CA ILE A 272 8.87 -14.40 -38.12
C ILE A 272 8.32 -14.09 -36.73
N LEU A 273 7.18 -14.68 -36.36
CA LEU A 273 6.58 -14.63 -35.02
C LEU A 273 6.43 -16.06 -34.48
N SER A 274 6.48 -16.20 -33.16
CA SER A 274 6.11 -17.43 -32.47
C SER A 274 4.60 -17.60 -32.35
N GLU A 275 4.14 -18.85 -32.16
CA GLU A 275 2.75 -19.15 -31.81
C GLU A 275 2.34 -18.46 -30.50
N ASP A 276 3.24 -18.38 -29.52
CA ASP A 276 3.00 -17.76 -28.21
C ASP A 276 2.80 -16.22 -28.32
N GLU A 277 3.55 -15.52 -29.18
CA GLU A 277 3.32 -14.09 -29.46
C GLU A 277 1.94 -13.85 -30.09
N LEU A 278 1.54 -14.70 -31.04
CA LEU A 278 0.22 -14.64 -31.68
C LEU A 278 -0.92 -14.88 -30.69
N LEU A 279 -0.79 -15.90 -29.83
CA LEU A 279 -1.75 -16.19 -28.76
C LEU A 279 -1.81 -15.06 -27.73
N THR A 280 -0.67 -14.47 -27.37
CA THR A 280 -0.60 -13.34 -26.44
C THR A 280 -1.31 -12.11 -27.01
N LYS A 281 -1.11 -11.77 -28.29
CA LYS A 281 -1.83 -10.64 -28.92
C LYS A 281 -3.34 -10.93 -29.09
N LYS A 282 -3.73 -12.19 -29.36
CA LYS A 282 -5.15 -12.62 -29.36
C LYS A 282 -5.80 -12.36 -27.99
N ASP A 283 -5.19 -12.88 -26.92
CA ASP A 283 -5.72 -12.74 -25.56
C ASP A 283 -5.76 -11.28 -25.10
N HIS A 284 -4.77 -10.47 -25.50
CA HIS A 284 -4.78 -9.02 -25.26
C HIS A 284 -5.99 -8.33 -25.92
N LEU A 285 -6.25 -8.59 -27.21
CA LEU A 285 -7.38 -8.00 -27.94
C LEU A 285 -8.74 -8.44 -27.36
N LEU A 286 -8.86 -9.70 -26.94
CA LEU A 286 -10.07 -10.20 -26.26
C LEU A 286 -10.29 -9.49 -24.92
N ARG A 287 -9.26 -9.35 -24.07
CA ARG A 287 -9.35 -8.59 -22.81
C ARG A 287 -9.68 -7.11 -23.02
N GLN A 288 -9.15 -6.50 -24.09
CA GLN A 288 -9.45 -5.11 -24.44
C GLN A 288 -10.93 -4.93 -24.80
N GLN A 289 -11.53 -5.87 -25.53
CA GLN A 289 -12.97 -5.83 -25.86
C GLN A 289 -13.85 -6.15 -24.64
N GLN A 290 -13.46 -7.12 -23.82
CA GLN A 290 -14.12 -7.43 -22.55
C GLN A 290 -14.24 -6.17 -21.67
N ARG A 291 -13.13 -5.41 -21.51
CA ARG A 291 -13.10 -4.14 -20.77
C ARG A 291 -14.02 -3.07 -21.36
N LYS A 292 -14.07 -2.92 -22.70
CA LYS A 292 -14.98 -1.97 -23.36
C LYS A 292 -16.45 -2.31 -23.10
N ILE A 293 -16.83 -3.59 -23.21
CA ILE A 293 -18.20 -4.05 -22.95
C ILE A 293 -18.59 -3.79 -21.48
N GLU A 294 -17.69 -4.07 -20.53
CA GLU A 294 -17.91 -3.76 -19.11
C GLU A 294 -18.04 -2.25 -18.85
N GLU A 295 -17.27 -1.41 -19.53
CA GLU A 295 -17.33 0.05 -19.41
C GLU A 295 -18.63 0.62 -19.97
N GLU A 296 -19.08 0.15 -21.15
CA GLU A 296 -20.39 0.48 -21.71
C GLU A 296 -21.54 0.00 -20.82
N GLU A 297 -21.43 -1.20 -20.25
CA GLU A 297 -22.45 -1.71 -19.32
C GLU A 297 -22.52 -0.84 -18.04
N ARG A 298 -21.37 -0.46 -17.46
CA ARG A 298 -21.27 0.49 -16.33
C ARG A 298 -21.92 1.84 -16.65
N LYS A 299 -21.60 2.44 -17.81
CA LYS A 299 -22.22 3.69 -18.30
C LYS A 299 -23.74 3.54 -18.43
N SER A 300 -24.21 2.45 -19.03
CA SER A 300 -25.65 2.17 -19.18
C SER A 300 -26.39 1.97 -17.84
N LYS A 301 -25.69 1.49 -16.80
CA LYS A 301 -26.22 1.34 -15.44
C LYS A 301 -26.31 2.70 -14.74
N GLN A 302 -25.31 3.57 -14.89
CA GLN A 302 -25.32 4.93 -14.35
C GLN A 302 -26.47 5.76 -14.94
N GLU A 303 -26.66 5.76 -16.26
CA GLU A 303 -27.76 6.49 -16.91
C GLU A 303 -29.15 6.03 -16.44
N LYS A 304 -29.34 4.71 -16.24
CA LYS A 304 -30.63 4.16 -15.76
C LYS A 304 -30.94 4.50 -14.30
N SER A 305 -29.97 4.96 -13.51
CA SER A 305 -30.19 5.32 -12.11
C SER A 305 -30.71 6.75 -11.89
N LYS A 306 -30.70 7.61 -12.92
CA LYS A 306 -30.97 9.06 -12.80
C LYS A 306 -32.39 9.49 -13.24
N THR A 307 -33.39 8.62 -13.10
CA THR A 307 -34.72 8.80 -13.74
C THR A 307 -35.93 8.71 -12.80
N THR A 308 -35.82 9.23 -11.56
CA THR A 308 -36.98 9.55 -10.71
C THR A 308 -36.87 10.96 -10.12
N SER A 309 -37.99 11.68 -10.14
CA SER A 309 -38.20 13.04 -9.61
C SER A 309 -37.19 14.13 -10.00
N THR A 310 -37.53 14.93 -11.02
CA THR A 310 -37.99 16.33 -10.80
C THR A 310 -38.45 16.99 -12.11
N THR A 311 -39.32 17.98 -12.00
CA THR A 311 -39.82 18.78 -13.13
C THR A 311 -39.24 20.20 -13.10
N ALA A 312 -38.36 20.56 -14.04
CA ALA A 312 -38.25 21.93 -14.61
C ALA A 312 -37.08 22.09 -15.60
N LYS A 313 -37.21 23.09 -16.49
CA LYS A 313 -36.14 23.84 -17.19
C LYS A 313 -35.03 23.02 -17.88
N LYS A 314 -35.22 22.80 -19.19
CA LYS A 314 -34.10 22.71 -20.14
C LYS A 314 -33.27 23.99 -20.06
N SER A 315 -31.95 23.88 -19.92
CA SER A 315 -31.03 24.94 -20.32
C SER A 315 -31.03 25.08 -21.86
N PRO A 316 -30.89 26.29 -22.41
CA PRO A 316 -30.78 26.47 -23.86
C PRO A 316 -29.40 25.98 -24.32
N ARG A 317 -29.36 25.02 -25.25
CA ARG A 317 -28.14 24.62 -25.95
C ARG A 317 -27.79 25.74 -26.93
N VAL A 318 -27.02 26.73 -26.47
CA VAL A 318 -26.53 27.83 -27.31
C VAL A 318 -25.49 27.28 -28.28
N ASN A 319 -25.81 27.27 -29.57
CA ASN A 319 -24.82 27.06 -30.61
C ASN A 319 -23.98 28.35 -30.71
N LEU A 320 -22.92 28.43 -29.91
CA LEU A 320 -21.89 29.47 -30.00
C LEU A 320 -21.18 29.38 -31.35
N SER A 321 -20.76 30.51 -31.92
CA SER A 321 -20.00 30.52 -33.16
C SER A 321 -18.62 29.87 -32.96
N VAL A 322 -17.96 29.49 -34.06
CA VAL A 322 -16.60 28.90 -33.96
C VAL A 322 -15.63 29.92 -33.37
N GLU A 323 -15.80 31.20 -33.71
CA GLU A 323 -15.07 32.34 -33.16
C GLU A 323 -15.30 32.52 -31.64
N ASP A 324 -16.52 32.35 -31.16
CA ASP A 324 -16.83 32.39 -29.72
C ASP A 324 -16.15 31.24 -28.96
N GLN A 325 -16.06 30.07 -29.60
CA GLN A 325 -15.43 28.88 -29.02
C GLN A 325 -13.89 28.99 -29.01
N LEU A 326 -13.29 29.51 -30.10
CA LEU A 326 -11.86 29.82 -30.18
C LEU A 326 -11.46 30.87 -29.15
N LYS A 327 -12.22 31.97 -29.05
CA LYS A 327 -11.97 32.99 -28.04
C LYS A 327 -12.09 32.40 -26.63
N LYS A 328 -13.08 31.53 -26.38
CA LYS A 328 -13.20 30.89 -25.06
C LYS A 328 -12.02 29.94 -24.75
N LEU A 329 -11.39 29.32 -25.74
CA LEU A 329 -10.14 28.57 -25.53
C LEU A 329 -8.96 29.52 -25.22
N GLU A 330 -8.90 30.68 -25.86
CA GLU A 330 -7.90 31.73 -25.62
C GLU A 330 -8.04 32.33 -24.21
N ASP A 331 -9.26 32.74 -23.82
CA ASP A 331 -9.61 33.21 -22.46
C ASP A 331 -9.27 32.16 -21.36
N LEU A 332 -9.26 30.85 -21.70
CA LEU A 332 -8.91 29.75 -20.77
C LEU A 332 -7.41 29.42 -20.75
N PHE A 333 -6.69 29.65 -21.86
CA PHE A 333 -5.24 29.54 -21.93
C PHE A 333 -4.55 30.70 -21.20
N ASP A 334 -5.01 31.94 -21.42
CA ASP A 334 -4.57 33.13 -20.69
C ASP A 334 -4.85 33.03 -19.17
N ALA A 335 -5.87 32.27 -18.77
CA ALA A 335 -6.17 31.96 -17.37
C ALA A 335 -5.30 30.84 -16.76
N GLY A 336 -4.45 30.17 -17.55
CA GLY A 336 -3.63 29.03 -17.13
C GLY A 336 -4.43 27.75 -16.85
N ILE A 337 -5.65 27.63 -17.40
CA ILE A 337 -6.55 26.47 -17.21
C ILE A 337 -6.34 25.42 -18.32
N LEU A 338 -5.76 25.82 -19.45
CA LEU A 338 -5.30 24.94 -20.52
C LEU A 338 -3.77 25.04 -20.64
N THR A 339 -3.09 23.90 -20.82
CA THR A 339 -1.68 23.91 -21.25
C THR A 339 -1.57 24.31 -22.73
N GLU A 340 -0.37 24.68 -23.19
CA GLU A 340 -0.20 25.10 -24.59
C GLU A 340 -0.50 23.94 -25.57
N GLU A 341 -0.14 22.71 -25.23
CA GLU A 341 -0.45 21.54 -26.04
C GLU A 341 -1.96 21.28 -26.12
N GLU A 342 -2.69 21.36 -25.00
CA GLU A 342 -4.15 21.23 -25.00
C GLU A 342 -4.83 22.36 -25.80
N TYR A 343 -4.34 23.60 -25.66
CA TYR A 343 -4.85 24.75 -26.42
C TYR A 343 -4.62 24.54 -27.92
N ARG A 344 -3.40 24.18 -28.35
CA ARG A 344 -3.08 23.86 -29.76
C ARG A 344 -3.95 22.71 -30.29
N ALA A 345 -4.14 21.64 -29.51
CA ALA A 345 -4.96 20.50 -29.91
C ALA A 345 -6.45 20.87 -30.08
N LYS A 346 -7.02 21.62 -29.13
CA LYS A 346 -8.44 22.06 -29.18
C LYS A 346 -8.66 23.13 -30.26
N ARG A 347 -7.68 24.02 -30.50
CA ARG A 347 -7.68 24.98 -31.61
C ARG A 347 -7.68 24.28 -32.97
N ARG A 348 -6.84 23.26 -33.17
CA ARG A 348 -6.80 22.43 -34.39
C ARG A 348 -8.07 21.60 -34.64
N GLN A 349 -8.88 21.33 -33.60
CA GLN A 349 -10.19 20.69 -33.76
C GLN A 349 -11.29 21.67 -34.23
N LEU A 350 -11.13 22.97 -33.95
CA LEU A 350 -12.09 24.01 -34.36
C LEU A 350 -11.73 24.65 -35.71
N LEU A 351 -10.44 24.87 -35.98
CA LEU A 351 -9.89 25.07 -37.32
C LEU A 351 -9.01 23.86 -37.66
N PRO A 352 -9.52 22.89 -38.43
CA PRO A 352 -8.67 22.04 -39.24
C PRO A 352 -7.96 22.94 -40.25
N GLU A 353 -6.69 23.22 -40.02
CA GLU A 353 -5.85 23.99 -40.94
C GLU A 353 -5.73 23.17 -42.25
N GLU A 354 -6.33 23.66 -43.35
CA GLU A 354 -6.15 23.06 -44.67
C GLU A 354 -4.66 23.16 -45.04
N SER A 355 -4.06 22.03 -45.39
CA SER A 355 -2.60 21.86 -45.44
C SER A 355 -1.95 22.75 -46.50
N SER A 356 -1.30 23.82 -46.05
CA SER A 356 -0.41 24.64 -46.87
C SER A 356 0.92 23.92 -47.10
N ASP A 357 0.92 22.97 -48.06
CA ASP A 357 2.14 22.36 -48.63
C ASP A 357 2.88 23.38 -49.53
N GLU A 358 3.33 24.48 -48.94
CA GLU A 358 4.15 25.51 -49.58
C GLU A 358 5.35 25.83 -48.66
N ASN A 359 6.35 24.93 -48.68
CA ASN A 359 7.72 25.32 -48.36
C ASN A 359 8.32 25.94 -49.62
N ASP A 360 8.52 27.26 -49.63
CA ASP A 360 9.30 27.92 -50.67
C ASP A 360 10.75 27.37 -50.68
N GLU A 361 11.25 27.07 -51.87
CA GLU A 361 12.69 26.97 -52.16
C GLU A 361 13.25 28.40 -52.41
N GLU A 362 14.57 28.53 -52.62
CA GLU A 362 15.27 29.79 -52.96
C GLU A 362 15.38 30.76 -51.73
N ASP A 363 16.56 31.22 -51.26
CA ASP A 363 17.80 31.58 -51.96
C ASP A 363 19.10 31.35 -51.14
N GLU A 364 20.21 31.17 -51.88
CA GLU A 364 21.53 31.88 -51.87
C GLU A 364 22.00 32.64 -50.59
N ASP A 365 23.29 32.75 -50.23
CA ASP A 365 24.58 32.13 -50.65
C ASP A 365 25.64 32.43 -49.55
N ASP A 366 26.95 32.32 -49.85
CA ASP A 366 28.12 32.79 -49.08
C ASP A 366 28.45 32.06 -47.74
N GLU A 367 29.72 31.80 -47.39
CA GLU A 367 30.95 31.63 -48.18
C GLU A 367 31.92 30.71 -47.40
N GLU A 368 33.12 30.52 -47.95
CA GLU A 368 34.27 29.71 -47.48
C GLU A 368 34.52 29.60 -45.96
N ASP A 369 34.74 28.37 -45.46
CA ASP A 369 35.92 28.07 -44.62
C ASP A 369 36.27 26.56 -44.67
N ASP A 370 37.57 26.23 -44.70
CA ASP A 370 38.09 24.87 -44.84
C ASP A 370 38.12 24.11 -43.49
N ASP A 371 37.58 22.89 -43.44
CA ASP A 371 38.08 21.83 -42.54
C ASP A 371 37.81 20.43 -43.11
N GLU A 372 38.87 19.72 -43.51
CA GLU A 372 38.81 18.37 -44.11
C GLU A 372 38.53 17.27 -43.06
N ASP A 373 37.35 17.23 -42.43
CA ASP A 373 36.96 16.01 -41.69
C ASP A 373 36.59 14.89 -42.67
N ASP A 374 37.35 13.80 -42.61
CA ASP A 374 37.39 12.72 -43.58
C ASP A 374 36.23 11.71 -43.35
N GLY A 375 35.02 12.27 -43.22
CA GLY A 375 33.76 11.71 -42.74
C GLY A 375 33.19 10.60 -43.60
N LYS A 376 33.92 9.48 -43.71
CA LYS A 376 33.50 8.21 -44.32
C LYS A 376 32.46 7.50 -43.46
N GLY A 377 31.33 8.17 -43.23
CA GLY A 377 30.17 7.65 -42.52
C GLY A 377 29.81 6.27 -43.05
N LEU A 378 29.87 5.27 -42.16
CA LEU A 378 29.73 3.86 -42.49
C LEU A 378 28.29 3.57 -42.93
N LYS A 379 27.98 3.81 -44.22
CA LYS A 379 26.78 3.33 -44.91
C LYS A 379 26.82 1.80 -44.93
N LEU A 380 26.42 1.20 -43.81
CA LEU A 380 26.20 -0.24 -43.66
C LEU A 380 25.33 -0.70 -44.82
N LYS A 381 25.89 -1.57 -45.66
CA LYS A 381 25.20 -2.11 -46.84
C LYS A 381 24.23 -3.20 -46.38
N LEU A 382 23.15 -2.76 -45.72
CA LEU A 382 21.98 -3.57 -45.39
C LEU A 382 21.60 -4.41 -46.60
N THR A 383 21.50 -5.72 -46.39
CA THR A 383 21.03 -6.63 -47.44
C THR A 383 19.59 -6.30 -47.82
N PRO A 384 19.14 -6.64 -49.04
CA PRO A 384 17.75 -6.40 -49.45
C PRO A 384 16.73 -6.99 -48.47
N LEU A 385 17.02 -8.17 -47.92
CA LEU A 385 16.19 -8.84 -46.91
C LEU A 385 16.09 -8.03 -45.60
N GLN A 386 17.20 -7.46 -45.12
CA GLN A 386 17.17 -6.63 -43.91
C GLN A 386 16.40 -5.33 -44.12
N ARG A 387 16.43 -4.73 -45.32
CA ARG A 387 15.61 -3.55 -45.62
C ARG A 387 14.12 -3.86 -45.64
N ASP A 388 13.75 -4.99 -46.24
CA ASP A 388 12.37 -5.49 -46.26
C ASP A 388 11.87 -5.80 -44.83
N GLN A 389 12.71 -6.40 -43.99
CA GLN A 389 12.44 -6.64 -42.57
C GLN A 389 12.34 -5.34 -41.75
N LEU A 390 13.20 -4.35 -41.98
CA LEU A 390 13.14 -3.05 -41.28
C LEU A 390 11.88 -2.27 -41.67
N SER A 391 11.59 -2.12 -42.96
CA SER A 391 10.36 -1.46 -43.44
C SER A 391 9.08 -2.12 -42.90
N LYS A 392 9.11 -3.43 -42.67
CA LYS A 392 8.03 -4.17 -42.03
C LYS A 392 7.92 -3.93 -40.52
N LEU A 393 9.04 -3.69 -39.82
CA LEU A 393 9.03 -3.25 -38.41
C LEU A 393 8.55 -1.81 -38.29
N ASP A 394 8.99 -0.91 -39.18
CA ASP A 394 8.54 0.49 -39.23
C ASP A 394 7.00 0.55 -39.39
N SER A 395 6.44 -0.23 -40.32
CA SER A 395 4.99 -0.33 -40.52
C SER A 395 4.24 -0.95 -39.33
N LEU A 396 4.85 -1.86 -38.56
CA LEU A 396 4.23 -2.41 -37.34
C LEU A 396 4.24 -1.42 -36.17
N LEU A 397 5.26 -0.55 -36.08
CA LEU A 397 5.31 0.56 -35.13
C LEU A 397 4.28 1.64 -35.49
N GLU A 398 4.23 2.05 -36.77
CA GLU A 398 3.25 3.03 -37.29
C GLU A 398 1.80 2.57 -37.10
N MET A 399 1.51 1.28 -37.25
CA MET A 399 0.19 0.70 -36.96
C MET A 399 -0.10 0.51 -35.45
N GLY A 400 0.80 0.88 -34.54
CA GLY A 400 0.63 0.68 -33.09
C GLY A 400 0.54 -0.80 -32.69
N ILE A 401 1.16 -1.70 -33.46
CA ILE A 401 1.18 -3.15 -33.23
C ILE A 401 2.41 -3.56 -32.41
N LEU A 402 3.52 -2.85 -32.63
CA LEU A 402 4.78 -2.97 -31.92
C LEU A 402 4.99 -1.74 -31.02
N ASP A 403 5.51 -1.96 -29.82
CA ASP A 403 5.90 -0.89 -28.91
C ASP A 403 7.31 -0.37 -29.29
N HIS A 404 7.68 0.85 -28.90
CA HIS A 404 8.96 1.46 -29.36
C HIS A 404 10.20 0.67 -28.93
N ASP A 405 10.19 0.10 -27.72
CA ASP A 405 11.27 -0.75 -27.20
C ASP A 405 11.35 -2.10 -27.94
N GLU A 406 10.20 -2.71 -28.24
CA GLU A 406 10.13 -3.96 -29.01
C GLU A 406 10.63 -3.74 -30.45
N TYR A 407 10.30 -2.58 -31.03
CA TYR A 407 10.81 -2.14 -32.32
C TYR A 407 12.33 -2.00 -32.30
N GLU A 408 12.94 -1.32 -31.32
CA GLU A 408 14.41 -1.19 -31.25
C GLU A 408 15.13 -2.52 -30.98
N GLU A 409 14.56 -3.45 -30.19
CA GLU A 409 15.14 -4.80 -30.05
C GLU A 409 15.06 -5.59 -31.37
N LYS A 410 13.90 -5.65 -32.02
CA LYS A 410 13.73 -6.40 -33.28
C LYS A 410 14.52 -5.77 -34.42
N LYS A 411 14.65 -4.44 -34.47
CA LYS A 411 15.55 -3.68 -35.37
C LYS A 411 17.02 -4.03 -35.16
N ARG A 412 17.49 -4.08 -33.90
CA ARG A 412 18.84 -4.51 -33.54
C ARG A 412 19.10 -5.96 -33.97
N GLN A 413 18.12 -6.84 -33.79
CA GLN A 413 18.19 -8.23 -34.24
C GLN A 413 18.29 -8.35 -35.77
N VAL A 414 17.46 -7.62 -36.53
CA VAL A 414 17.49 -7.56 -38.01
C VAL A 414 18.80 -6.95 -38.54
N MET A 415 19.34 -5.93 -37.88
CA MET A 415 20.66 -5.35 -38.18
C MET A 415 21.82 -6.36 -38.03
N GLY A 416 21.57 -7.55 -37.47
CA GLY A 416 22.58 -8.57 -37.22
C GLY A 416 23.38 -8.33 -35.94
N LEU A 417 23.03 -7.30 -35.15
CA LEU A 417 23.60 -6.97 -33.85
C LEU A 417 23.03 -7.92 -32.78
N LYS A 418 23.26 -9.22 -32.97
CA LYS A 418 22.82 -10.26 -32.03
C LYS A 418 23.53 -10.06 -30.69
N ASN A 419 22.76 -10.05 -29.60
CA ASN A 419 23.28 -10.15 -28.24
C ASN A 419 24.05 -11.48 -28.11
N GLU A 420 25.39 -11.45 -28.12
CA GLU A 420 26.22 -12.65 -28.07
C GLU A 420 26.13 -13.33 -26.69
N LYS A 421 25.37 -14.42 -26.61
CA LYS A 421 25.55 -15.45 -25.58
C LYS A 421 26.93 -16.09 -25.75
N THR A 422 27.96 -15.50 -25.13
CA THR A 422 29.37 -15.87 -25.32
C THR A 422 29.77 -17.14 -24.56
N PRO A 423 30.22 -18.21 -25.24
CA PRO A 423 30.79 -19.38 -24.58
C PRO A 423 32.30 -19.18 -24.30
N SER A 424 32.62 -18.63 -23.14
CA SER A 424 33.89 -18.85 -22.40
C SER A 424 35.26 -18.69 -23.09
N LYS A 425 36.01 -17.68 -22.58
CA LYS A 425 37.50 -17.51 -22.54
C LYS A 425 38.14 -16.62 -23.62
N ILE A 426 39.17 -15.90 -23.15
CA ILE A 426 40.13 -15.06 -23.89
C ILE A 426 39.55 -13.76 -24.48
N ILE A 427 39.36 -12.77 -23.61
CA ILE A 427 39.98 -11.42 -23.71
C ILE A 427 39.95 -10.81 -22.29
N THR A 428 40.96 -10.03 -21.93
CA THR A 428 41.16 -9.48 -20.57
C THR A 428 41.48 -7.98 -20.66
N LYS A 429 41.20 -7.21 -19.60
CA LYS A 429 41.53 -5.78 -19.40
C LYS A 429 40.59 -4.71 -19.98
N LYS A 430 39.29 -4.98 -20.13
CA LYS A 430 38.25 -3.91 -20.14
C LYS A 430 36.94 -4.34 -19.49
N GLN A 431 37.02 -5.16 -18.45
CA GLN A 431 35.87 -5.81 -17.80
C GLN A 431 36.08 -5.91 -16.27
N GLU A 432 36.59 -4.83 -15.66
CA GLU A 432 36.88 -4.75 -14.23
C GLU A 432 35.92 -3.81 -13.47
N ALA A 433 35.24 -2.87 -14.14
CA ALA A 433 34.22 -2.02 -13.53
C ALA A 433 32.91 -2.80 -13.20
N ASN A 434 32.35 -3.53 -14.17
CA ASN A 434 31.11 -4.31 -13.97
C ASN A 434 31.39 -5.69 -13.30
N LYS A 435 32.36 -5.75 -12.39
CA LYS A 435 32.65 -6.92 -11.54
C LYS A 435 32.50 -6.65 -10.05
N GLU A 436 32.16 -5.41 -9.65
CA GLU A 436 31.94 -5.04 -8.26
C GLU A 436 30.46 -5.15 -7.83
N PHE A 437 29.54 -5.30 -8.79
CA PHE A 437 28.20 -5.85 -8.50
C PHE A 437 28.38 -7.32 -8.10
N GLY A 438 28.17 -7.60 -6.81
CA GLY A 438 28.48 -8.88 -6.16
C GLY A 438 27.48 -10.00 -6.47
N ASP A 439 27.54 -11.08 -5.66
CA ASP A 439 26.58 -12.18 -5.76
C ASP A 439 25.13 -11.65 -5.72
N VAL A 440 24.21 -12.24 -6.47
CA VAL A 440 22.78 -11.90 -6.35
C VAL A 440 22.14 -12.81 -5.29
N ILE A 441 21.37 -12.21 -4.38
CA ILE A 441 20.53 -12.94 -3.43
C ILE A 441 19.11 -12.99 -3.99
N GLU A 442 18.64 -14.21 -4.33
CA GLU A 442 17.22 -14.46 -4.59
C GLU A 442 16.44 -14.36 -3.28
N MET A 443 15.66 -13.29 -3.16
CA MET A 443 14.67 -13.07 -2.11
C MET A 443 13.32 -13.66 -2.53
N VAL A 444 12.60 -14.29 -1.60
CA VAL A 444 11.31 -14.93 -1.86
C VAL A 444 10.28 -14.49 -0.82
N VAL A 445 9.17 -13.90 -1.26
CA VAL A 445 8.13 -13.31 -0.42
C VAL A 445 6.81 -14.06 -0.61
N PHE A 446 6.34 -14.72 0.44
CA PHE A 446 5.08 -15.46 0.51
C PHE A 446 3.98 -14.55 1.07
N ILE A 447 2.99 -14.20 0.26
CA ILE A 447 1.92 -13.26 0.63
C ILE A 447 0.58 -14.00 0.67
N THR A 448 -0.16 -13.92 1.78
CA THR A 448 -1.43 -14.65 1.96
C THR A 448 -2.59 -13.73 2.30
N ASN A 449 -3.77 -13.99 1.74
CA ASN A 449 -5.01 -13.23 1.95
C ASN A 449 -4.94 -11.75 1.50
N ILE A 450 -4.27 -11.47 0.38
CA ILE A 450 -4.31 -10.16 -0.28
C ILE A 450 -5.75 -9.79 -0.61
N ARG A 451 -6.19 -8.61 -0.16
CA ARG A 451 -7.44 -7.94 -0.53
C ARG A 451 -7.12 -6.79 -1.49
N ALA A 452 -7.62 -6.83 -2.71
CA ALA A 452 -7.38 -5.81 -3.71
C ALA A 452 -8.59 -5.65 -4.65
N THR A 453 -8.70 -4.47 -5.26
CA THR A 453 -9.62 -4.17 -6.36
C THR A 453 -8.88 -3.34 -7.42
N PRO A 454 -9.41 -3.17 -8.65
CA PRO A 454 -8.74 -2.33 -9.66
C PRO A 454 -8.63 -0.85 -9.25
N GLU A 455 -9.55 -0.38 -8.39
CA GLU A 455 -9.54 0.97 -7.83
C GLU A 455 -8.58 1.10 -6.62
N LYS A 456 -8.29 -0.01 -5.94
CA LYS A 456 -7.42 -0.09 -4.76
C LYS A 456 -6.53 -1.33 -4.86
N PRO A 457 -5.55 -1.33 -5.78
CA PRO A 457 -4.66 -2.48 -5.98
C PRO A 457 -3.76 -2.70 -4.78
N PHE A 458 -3.34 -3.95 -4.59
CA PHE A 458 -2.22 -4.27 -3.70
C PHE A 458 -0.90 -3.99 -4.43
N LYS A 459 0.07 -3.41 -3.73
CA LYS A 459 1.45 -3.23 -4.19
C LYS A 459 2.44 -3.73 -3.13
N LEU A 460 3.41 -4.52 -3.56
CA LEU A 460 4.67 -4.74 -2.83
C LEU A 460 5.74 -3.89 -3.52
N ILE A 461 6.36 -2.98 -2.78
CA ILE A 461 7.31 -1.99 -3.26
C ILE A 461 8.66 -2.19 -2.56
N TYR A 462 9.76 -1.95 -3.25
CA TYR A 462 11.14 -2.21 -2.83
C TYR A 462 12.00 -0.93 -2.95
N GLU A 463 12.89 -0.71 -1.98
CA GLU A 463 13.84 0.41 -1.91
C GLU A 463 13.25 1.78 -2.29
N GLY A 464 12.09 2.10 -1.73
CA GLY A 464 11.32 3.31 -2.03
C GLY A 464 10.16 2.96 -2.95
N ASP A 465 10.36 3.14 -4.26
CA ASP A 465 9.28 3.23 -5.25
C ASP A 465 9.25 2.07 -6.26
N GLN A 466 10.22 1.15 -6.24
CA GLN A 466 10.27 0.06 -7.22
C GLN A 466 9.21 -1.00 -6.92
N ILE A 467 8.12 -1.02 -7.70
CA ILE A 467 7.04 -2.02 -7.56
C ILE A 467 7.57 -3.42 -7.93
N MET A 468 7.73 -4.29 -6.94
CA MET A 468 8.06 -5.70 -7.14
C MET A 468 6.88 -6.51 -7.65
N TYR A 469 5.68 -6.19 -7.17
CA TYR A 469 4.47 -6.94 -7.48
C TYR A 469 3.22 -6.08 -7.26
N GLN A 470 2.39 -5.94 -8.30
CA GLN A 470 1.06 -5.33 -8.22
C GLN A 470 -0.02 -6.40 -8.45
N ARG A 471 -1.17 -6.27 -7.76
CA ARG A 471 -2.33 -7.12 -7.95
C ARG A 471 -3.64 -6.32 -7.80
N GLU A 472 -4.46 -6.33 -8.84
CA GLU A 472 -5.76 -5.61 -8.92
C GLU A 472 -6.96 -6.46 -8.47
N GLU A 473 -6.75 -7.72 -8.10
CA GLU A 473 -7.80 -8.67 -7.72
C GLU A 473 -7.57 -9.26 -6.32
N ASP A 474 -8.63 -9.54 -5.56
CA ASP A 474 -8.55 -10.33 -4.34
C ASP A 474 -7.87 -11.69 -4.62
N SER A 475 -7.05 -12.17 -3.70
CA SER A 475 -6.42 -13.49 -3.79
C SER A 475 -7.37 -14.63 -3.41
N GLY A 476 -8.39 -14.35 -2.60
CA GLY A 476 -9.23 -15.33 -1.92
C GLY A 476 -8.54 -15.88 -0.66
N ALA A 477 -9.35 -16.15 0.38
CA ALA A 477 -8.85 -16.67 1.65
C ALA A 477 -8.08 -17.99 1.47
N GLY A 478 -6.96 -18.14 2.18
CA GLY A 478 -6.10 -19.31 2.16
C GLY A 478 -5.14 -19.40 0.96
N LYS A 479 -5.28 -18.56 -0.07
CA LYS A 479 -4.32 -18.56 -1.19
C LYS A 479 -3.02 -17.87 -0.79
N THR A 480 -1.91 -18.52 -1.15
CA THR A 480 -0.55 -17.97 -1.02
C THR A 480 -0.02 -17.59 -2.40
N ILE A 481 0.48 -16.37 -2.53
CA ILE A 481 1.20 -15.88 -3.71
C ILE A 481 2.70 -15.88 -3.36
N ILE A 482 3.54 -16.29 -4.29
CA ILE A 482 5.00 -16.30 -4.12
C ILE A 482 5.59 -15.28 -5.10
N VAL A 483 6.10 -14.18 -4.56
CA VAL A 483 6.89 -13.18 -5.31
C VAL A 483 8.36 -13.54 -5.15
N ARG A 484 9.14 -13.40 -6.23
CA ARG A 484 10.61 -13.55 -6.19
C ARG A 484 11.25 -12.25 -6.66
N GLY A 485 12.37 -11.89 -6.06
CA GLY A 485 13.18 -10.74 -6.46
C GLY A 485 14.66 -11.06 -6.37
N GLU A 486 15.45 -10.41 -7.22
CA GLU A 486 16.91 -10.51 -7.23
C GLU A 486 17.51 -9.24 -6.61
N VAL A 487 18.26 -9.42 -5.52
CA VAL A 487 18.84 -8.33 -4.73
C VAL A 487 20.37 -8.36 -4.85
N PRO A 488 21.04 -7.26 -5.24
CA PRO A 488 22.49 -7.24 -5.36
C PRO A 488 23.14 -7.22 -3.96
N LYS A 489 23.98 -8.22 -3.66
CA LYS A 489 24.70 -8.32 -2.39
C LYS A 489 25.85 -7.33 -2.33
N LYS A 490 25.84 -6.45 -1.34
CA LYS A 490 26.91 -5.49 -1.10
C LYS A 490 28.16 -6.22 -0.57
N PRO A 491 29.35 -6.05 -1.18
CA PRO A 491 30.53 -6.84 -0.81
C PRO A 491 31.08 -6.42 0.57
N LYS A 492 30.93 -7.32 1.55
CA LYS A 492 31.31 -7.18 2.98
C LYS A 492 30.32 -6.42 3.87
N GLU A 493 29.13 -6.10 3.36
CA GLU A 493 28.06 -5.45 4.12
C GLU A 493 26.82 -6.34 4.19
N ASP A 494 26.00 -6.16 5.21
CA ASP A 494 24.73 -6.85 5.33
C ASP A 494 23.76 -6.35 4.25
N THR A 495 23.19 -7.30 3.50
CA THR A 495 22.19 -6.99 2.47
C THR A 495 20.84 -6.76 3.15
N ILE A 496 20.65 -5.54 3.65
CA ILE A 496 19.38 -5.05 4.20
C ILE A 496 18.53 -4.49 3.05
N VAL A 497 17.29 -4.94 2.95
CA VAL A 497 16.30 -4.45 1.97
C VAL A 497 15.09 -3.84 2.67
N THR A 498 14.50 -2.81 2.08
CA THR A 498 13.29 -2.16 2.58
C THR A 498 12.12 -2.56 1.69
N LEU A 499 11.09 -3.20 2.27
CA LEU A 499 9.83 -3.48 1.56
C LEU A 499 8.71 -2.62 2.15
N CYS A 500 7.92 -1.99 1.27
CA CYS A 500 6.63 -1.40 1.62
C CYS A 500 5.49 -2.31 1.12
N VAL A 501 4.53 -2.57 2.00
CA VAL A 501 3.29 -3.31 1.72
C VAL A 501 2.16 -2.30 1.71
N ASP A 502 1.69 -1.95 0.52
CA ASP A 502 0.60 -1.00 0.29
C ASP A 502 -0.67 -1.75 -0.15
N MET A 503 -1.75 -1.57 0.60
CA MET A 503 -3.02 -2.26 0.41
C MET A 503 -4.19 -1.36 0.84
N PRO A 504 -4.46 -0.27 0.07
CA PRO A 504 -5.47 0.73 0.42
C PRO A 504 -6.90 0.18 0.56
N GLN A 505 -7.20 -0.98 -0.05
CA GLN A 505 -8.51 -1.63 0.08
C GLN A 505 -8.89 -2.00 1.52
N ILE A 506 -7.90 -2.24 2.40
CA ILE A 506 -8.14 -2.54 3.83
C ILE A 506 -7.35 -1.62 4.78
N ASN A 507 -6.91 -0.46 4.27
CA ASN A 507 -6.15 0.57 4.97
C ASN A 507 -4.91 0.03 5.71
N ILE A 508 -4.12 -0.79 5.01
CA ILE A 508 -2.79 -1.21 5.45
C ILE A 508 -1.76 -0.57 4.53
N HIS A 509 -0.87 0.21 5.13
CA HIS A 509 0.34 0.73 4.53
C HIS A 509 1.45 0.54 5.58
N THR A 510 2.48 -0.25 5.29
CA THR A 510 3.54 -0.56 6.26
C THR A 510 4.87 -0.83 5.58
N GLN A 511 5.94 -0.28 6.14
CA GLN A 511 7.30 -0.37 5.63
C GLN A 511 8.18 -1.09 6.65
N GLN A 512 8.96 -2.08 6.21
CA GLN A 512 9.85 -2.85 7.07
C GLN A 512 11.18 -3.16 6.37
N ASN A 513 12.26 -3.17 7.17
CA ASN A 513 13.61 -3.51 6.73
C ASN A 513 13.92 -4.97 7.11
N PHE A 514 14.59 -5.69 6.20
CA PHE A 514 14.89 -7.12 6.33
C PHE A 514 16.38 -7.36 6.06
N ASN A 515 17.11 -7.91 7.03
CA ASN A 515 18.52 -8.30 6.83
C ASN A 515 18.57 -9.67 6.15
N LEU A 516 18.66 -9.71 4.81
CA LEU A 516 18.68 -10.95 4.04
C LEU A 516 19.93 -11.81 4.31
N SER A 517 20.99 -11.20 4.85
CA SER A 517 22.26 -11.88 5.17
C SER A 517 22.22 -12.56 6.54
N GLU A 518 21.64 -11.92 7.55
CA GLU A 518 21.62 -12.44 8.93
C GLU A 518 20.35 -13.26 9.25
N HIS A 519 19.18 -12.84 8.76
CA HIS A 519 17.88 -13.44 9.12
C HIS A 519 17.27 -14.31 8.02
N GLY A 520 17.90 -14.35 6.84
CA GLY A 520 17.56 -15.24 5.74
C GLY A 520 16.70 -14.61 4.65
N ARG A 521 16.59 -15.31 3.51
CA ARG A 521 16.04 -14.76 2.26
C ARG A 521 14.55 -15.01 2.02
N PHE A 522 13.88 -15.70 2.94
CA PHE A 522 12.46 -16.03 2.84
C PHE A 522 11.65 -15.15 3.79
N ILE A 523 10.64 -14.47 3.25
CA ILE A 523 9.77 -13.54 3.99
C ILE A 523 8.32 -14.02 3.85
N GLN A 524 7.54 -14.04 4.95
CA GLN A 524 6.10 -14.31 4.92
C GLN A 524 5.33 -13.06 5.36
N ILE A 525 4.38 -12.63 4.53
CA ILE A 525 3.44 -11.53 4.78
C ILE A 525 2.05 -12.15 4.90
N GLN A 526 1.62 -12.43 6.12
CA GLN A 526 0.32 -13.02 6.43
C GLN A 526 -0.67 -11.95 6.87
N ILE A 527 -1.73 -11.73 6.08
CA ILE A 527 -2.83 -10.83 6.43
C ILE A 527 -3.92 -11.66 7.13
N THR A 528 -4.32 -11.30 8.35
CA THR A 528 -5.45 -11.93 9.07
C THR A 528 -6.55 -10.91 9.35
N GLN A 529 -7.81 -11.36 9.26
CA GLN A 529 -8.97 -10.53 9.56
C GLN A 529 -9.60 -11.01 10.88
N GLU A 530 -9.38 -10.27 11.96
CA GLU A 530 -9.88 -10.57 13.30
C GLU A 530 -11.10 -9.69 13.60
N GLY A 531 -12.25 -10.16 13.10
CA GLY A 531 -13.50 -9.39 13.09
C GLY A 531 -13.40 -8.17 12.18
N ASN A 532 -13.51 -6.98 12.78
CA ASN A 532 -13.49 -5.70 12.05
C ASN A 532 -12.08 -5.08 11.95
N ARG A 533 -11.02 -5.80 12.32
CA ARG A 533 -9.63 -5.33 12.22
C ARG A 533 -8.81 -6.26 11.33
N ASN A 534 -7.94 -5.66 10.53
CA ASN A 534 -6.99 -6.37 9.69
C ASN A 534 -5.62 -6.29 10.36
N ASN A 535 -5.07 -7.44 10.73
CA ASN A 535 -3.74 -7.57 11.28
C ASN A 535 -2.78 -8.02 10.17
N ILE A 536 -1.60 -7.41 10.10
CA ILE A 536 -0.52 -7.87 9.22
C ILE A 536 0.58 -8.50 10.07
N ARG A 537 0.89 -9.77 9.79
CA ARG A 537 1.91 -10.55 10.47
C ARG A 537 3.03 -10.84 9.50
N ILE A 538 4.19 -10.24 9.74
CA ILE A 538 5.38 -10.41 8.92
C ILE A 538 6.39 -11.31 9.64
N LYS A 539 7.05 -12.22 8.91
CA LYS A 539 8.15 -13.06 9.38
C LYS A 539 9.28 -13.07 8.35
N GLN A 540 10.50 -13.35 8.81
CA GLN A 540 11.68 -13.61 7.98
C GLN A 540 12.40 -14.86 8.52
N GLN A 541 12.95 -15.70 7.63
CA GLN A 541 13.67 -16.92 7.99
C GLN A 541 14.63 -17.40 6.87
N HIS A 542 15.50 -18.37 7.22
CA HIS A 542 16.52 -18.94 6.33
C HIS A 542 16.02 -20.06 5.41
N ASP A 543 14.90 -20.70 5.73
CA ASP A 543 14.30 -21.81 4.97
C ASP A 543 12.91 -21.44 4.40
N ASP A 544 12.44 -22.12 3.36
CA ASP A 544 11.14 -21.87 2.73
C ASP A 544 9.94 -22.47 3.50
N SER A 545 10.21 -23.34 4.47
CA SER A 545 9.22 -24.00 5.31
C SER A 545 8.60 -23.04 6.34
N PHE A 546 7.59 -22.28 5.92
CA PHE A 546 6.69 -21.58 6.85
C PHE A 546 5.61 -22.55 7.36
N ASP A 547 5.59 -22.83 8.67
CA ASP A 547 4.53 -23.63 9.30
C ASP A 547 3.15 -22.98 9.15
N THR A 548 2.44 -23.33 8.09
CA THR A 548 1.09 -22.83 7.76
C THR A 548 0.02 -23.41 8.68
N GLU A 549 0.19 -24.64 9.16
CA GLU A 549 -0.78 -25.30 10.05
C GLU A 549 -0.44 -25.09 11.54
N GLN A 550 0.84 -25.10 11.91
CA GLN A 550 1.26 -25.25 13.31
C GLN A 550 1.22 -23.98 14.18
N GLN A 551 0.73 -22.84 13.66
CA GLN A 551 0.76 -21.55 14.36
C GLN A 551 -0.58 -20.79 14.47
N LEU A 552 -1.72 -21.41 14.13
CA LEU A 552 -3.06 -20.88 14.48
C LEU A 552 -3.90 -21.80 15.40
N GLY A 553 -3.48 -23.06 15.60
CA GLY A 553 -4.12 -23.98 16.55
C GLY A 553 -3.86 -23.60 18.01
N ASP A 554 -2.85 -24.22 18.62
CA ASP A 554 -2.69 -24.25 20.08
C ASP A 554 -1.90 -23.08 20.70
N LYS A 555 -1.27 -22.22 19.89
CA LYS A 555 -0.50 -21.05 20.39
C LYS A 555 -1.37 -19.84 20.79
N ASN A 556 -2.69 -19.93 20.70
CA ASN A 556 -3.58 -18.90 21.26
C ASN A 556 -3.46 -18.82 22.79
N ASP A 557 -3.13 -19.92 23.47
CA ASP A 557 -2.81 -19.93 24.91
C ASP A 557 -1.53 -19.14 25.26
N GLU A 558 -0.73 -18.71 24.28
CA GLU A 558 0.47 -17.87 24.49
C GLU A 558 0.21 -16.37 24.28
N MET A 559 -1.01 -15.95 23.93
CA MET A 559 -1.40 -14.55 23.75
C MET A 559 -2.28 -14.06 24.91
N SER A 560 -1.75 -13.22 25.79
CA SER A 560 -2.60 -12.47 26.72
C SER A 560 -3.17 -11.26 26.00
N ARG A 561 -4.45 -10.97 26.22
CA ARG A 561 -5.08 -9.74 25.72
C ARG A 561 -4.72 -8.57 26.64
N ILE A 562 -4.91 -7.37 26.14
CA ILE A 562 -4.94 -6.15 26.94
C ILE A 562 -6.00 -5.19 26.39
N TYR A 563 -6.76 -4.59 27.29
CA TYR A 563 -7.78 -3.59 27.01
C TYR A 563 -7.40 -2.32 27.78
N VAL A 564 -6.75 -1.37 27.11
CA VAL A 564 -6.36 -0.09 27.74
C VAL A 564 -7.46 0.93 27.48
N HIS A 565 -8.22 1.22 28.53
CA HIS A 565 -9.29 2.21 28.59
C HIS A 565 -8.72 3.57 28.99
N TYR A 566 -9.17 4.65 28.35
CA TYR A 566 -8.75 6.02 28.64
C TYR A 566 -9.90 6.99 28.33
N SER A 567 -9.97 8.11 29.04
CA SER A 567 -11.03 9.12 28.84
C SER A 567 -10.53 10.52 29.21
N ALA A 568 -11.15 11.53 28.61
CA ALA A 568 -10.86 12.95 28.87
C ALA A 568 -9.36 13.35 28.74
N ILE A 569 -8.57 12.62 27.94
CA ILE A 569 -7.14 12.87 27.75
C ILE A 569 -6.94 14.12 26.88
N PRO A 570 -6.23 15.16 27.38
CA PRO A 570 -5.86 16.31 26.56
C PRO A 570 -4.66 15.97 25.68
N ALA A 571 -4.73 16.40 24.42
CA ALA A 571 -3.66 16.32 23.45
C ALA A 571 -3.75 17.53 22.50
N SER A 572 -2.64 17.83 21.83
CA SER A 572 -2.61 18.68 20.64
C SER A 572 -1.64 18.08 19.62
N GLU A 573 -1.60 18.63 18.41
CA GLU A 573 -0.63 18.22 17.37
C GLU A 573 0.83 18.40 17.83
N GLU A 574 1.15 19.53 18.47
CA GLU A 574 2.44 19.76 19.14
C GLU A 574 2.73 18.77 20.28
N LYS A 575 1.69 18.36 21.01
CA LYS A 575 1.77 17.68 22.32
C LYS A 575 0.81 16.48 22.36
N PRO A 576 1.02 15.48 21.48
CA PRO A 576 0.10 14.36 21.37
C PRO A 576 0.21 13.43 22.57
N PHE A 577 -0.92 12.83 22.95
CA PHE A 577 -0.92 11.69 23.86
C PHE A 577 -0.28 10.48 23.14
N LYS A 578 0.67 9.81 23.79
CA LYS A 578 1.33 8.59 23.30
C LYS A 578 1.29 7.47 24.33
N LEU A 579 1.04 6.26 23.85
CA LEU A 579 0.94 5.03 24.64
C LEU A 579 1.76 3.92 23.97
N TRP A 580 2.74 3.38 24.69
CA TRP A 580 3.56 2.25 24.24
C TRP A 580 3.25 0.99 25.04
N ILE A 581 3.28 -0.15 24.35
CA ILE A 581 3.16 -1.49 24.93
C ILE A 581 4.50 -2.22 24.72
N GLY A 582 5.18 -2.53 25.83
CA GLY A 582 6.60 -2.87 25.82
C GLY A 582 7.42 -1.64 25.40
N ASP A 583 8.01 -1.73 24.21
CA ASP A 583 8.73 -0.62 23.57
C ASP A 583 8.12 -0.25 22.20
N MET A 584 6.97 -0.83 21.83
CA MET A 584 6.22 -0.55 20.60
C MET A 584 5.20 0.56 20.83
N LEU A 585 5.19 1.62 20.02
CA LEU A 585 4.13 2.64 20.04
C LEU A 585 2.81 1.97 19.60
N ALA A 586 1.81 2.00 20.46
CA ALA A 586 0.55 1.25 20.29
C ALA A 586 -0.67 2.15 20.07
N HIS A 587 -0.61 3.40 20.51
CA HIS A 587 -1.56 4.45 20.16
C HIS A 587 -0.91 5.84 20.26
N GLN A 588 -1.30 6.74 19.37
CA GLN A 588 -1.02 8.17 19.44
C GLN A 588 -2.33 8.91 19.16
N LEU A 589 -2.57 10.03 19.84
CA LEU A 589 -3.71 10.91 19.66
C LEU A 589 -3.24 12.37 19.63
N THR A 590 -3.59 13.10 18.58
CA THR A 590 -3.28 14.52 18.36
C THR A 590 -4.41 15.46 18.77
N GLU A 591 -5.65 14.97 18.90
CA GLU A 591 -6.83 15.76 19.26
C GLU A 591 -7.20 15.63 20.76
N PRO A 592 -7.66 16.70 21.42
CA PRO A 592 -8.05 16.65 22.83
C PRO A 592 -9.42 15.96 23.03
N MET A 593 -9.48 14.95 23.90
CA MET A 593 -10.74 14.28 24.24
C MET A 593 -11.57 15.12 25.22
N THR A 594 -12.85 15.32 24.91
CA THR A 594 -13.83 15.89 25.83
C THR A 594 -14.08 14.95 27.02
N LYS A 595 -14.63 15.50 28.12
CA LYS A 595 -14.90 14.74 29.36
C LYS A 595 -15.85 13.55 29.21
N SER A 596 -16.65 13.52 28.14
CA SER A 596 -17.58 12.45 27.79
C SER A 596 -17.01 11.43 26.81
N GLN A 597 -15.88 11.72 26.16
CA GLN A 597 -15.23 10.78 25.23
C GLN A 597 -14.33 9.81 26.00
N SER A 598 -14.42 8.54 25.62
CA SER A 598 -13.55 7.46 26.07
C SER A 598 -13.08 6.62 24.88
N GLY A 599 -11.88 6.07 24.99
CA GLY A 599 -11.26 5.18 24.02
C GLY A 599 -10.88 3.86 24.68
N VAL A 600 -10.85 2.79 23.88
CA VAL A 600 -10.41 1.46 24.32
C VAL A 600 -9.45 0.89 23.28
N LEU A 601 -8.15 1.00 23.57
CA LEU A 601 -7.14 0.27 22.82
C LEU A 601 -7.25 -1.20 23.17
N ARG A 602 -7.25 -2.06 22.15
CA ARG A 602 -7.25 -3.52 22.30
C ARG A 602 -6.01 -4.08 21.62
N GLY A 603 -5.22 -4.87 22.34
CA GLY A 603 -4.03 -5.53 21.82
C GLY A 603 -3.94 -6.99 22.25
N ALA A 604 -3.20 -7.78 21.48
CA ALA A 604 -2.74 -9.10 21.87
C ALA A 604 -1.23 -9.02 22.14
N ILE A 605 -0.78 -9.56 23.26
CA ILE A 605 0.61 -9.55 23.70
C ILE A 605 1.07 -11.00 23.85
N PRO A 606 2.06 -11.46 23.07
CA PRO A 606 2.59 -12.80 23.19
C PRO A 606 3.46 -12.90 24.45
N LYS A 607 3.38 -14.02 25.19
CA LYS A 607 4.13 -14.27 26.44
C LYS A 607 5.65 -14.04 26.34
N ILE A 608 6.24 -14.10 25.14
CA ILE A 608 7.66 -13.76 24.91
C ILE A 608 8.00 -12.27 25.14
N LYS A 609 7.01 -11.36 25.20
CA LYS A 609 7.19 -9.93 25.51
C LYS A 609 7.05 -9.63 27.02
N ARG A 610 7.08 -10.65 27.89
CA ARG A 610 7.13 -10.50 29.34
C ARG A 610 8.38 -9.73 29.79
N CYS A 611 8.19 -8.84 30.76
CA CYS A 611 9.30 -8.16 31.44
C CYS A 611 10.11 -9.11 32.33
N ASN A 612 9.47 -10.19 32.81
CA ASN A 612 10.07 -11.26 33.59
C ASN A 612 10.03 -12.59 32.79
N PRO A 613 10.98 -12.83 31.85
CA PRO A 613 10.99 -14.04 31.03
C PRO A 613 11.34 -15.32 31.82
N SER A 614 11.85 -15.19 33.04
CA SER A 614 12.27 -16.31 33.91
C SER A 614 11.18 -16.83 34.86
N THR A 615 10.03 -16.16 34.97
CA THR A 615 8.92 -16.57 35.84
C THR A 615 7.68 -16.85 35.01
N GLU A 616 7.38 -18.13 34.79
CA GLU A 616 6.28 -18.54 33.90
C GLU A 616 4.88 -18.13 34.42
N SER A 617 4.73 -17.91 35.73
CA SER A 617 3.46 -17.62 36.40
C SER A 617 2.83 -16.26 36.05
N HIS A 618 3.62 -15.21 35.82
CA HIS A 618 3.10 -13.84 35.73
C HIS A 618 3.36 -13.22 34.35
N HIS A 619 2.31 -12.68 33.71
CA HIS A 619 2.47 -11.94 32.45
C HIS A 619 2.63 -10.43 32.70
N ASP A 620 3.82 -10.06 33.17
CA ASP A 620 4.20 -8.66 33.41
C ASP A 620 4.52 -7.93 32.10
N VAL A 621 3.79 -6.85 31.83
CA VAL A 621 3.91 -6.01 30.64
C VAL A 621 4.23 -4.57 31.04
N LYS A 622 5.24 -4.00 30.39
CA LYS A 622 5.62 -2.59 30.50
C LYS A 622 4.68 -1.72 29.67
N LEU A 623 4.03 -0.74 30.30
CA LEU A 623 3.31 0.32 29.62
C LEU A 623 4.06 1.64 29.80
N LYS A 624 4.25 2.40 28.73
CA LYS A 624 4.70 3.80 28.81
C LYS A 624 3.56 4.71 28.43
N VAL A 625 3.34 5.76 29.21
CA VAL A 625 2.26 6.73 29.03
C VAL A 625 2.88 8.13 29.01
N HIS A 626 2.63 8.89 27.95
CA HIS A 626 3.10 10.27 27.81
C HIS A 626 1.93 11.17 27.43
N ILE A 627 1.64 12.16 28.27
CA ILE A 627 0.54 13.12 28.08
C ILE A 627 1.16 14.51 28.31
N PRO A 628 1.84 15.09 27.31
CA PRO A 628 2.74 16.24 27.53
C PRO A 628 2.03 17.52 28.00
N MET A 629 0.70 17.58 27.85
CA MET A 629 -0.16 18.66 28.36
C MET A 629 -0.46 18.55 29.87
N ILE A 630 -0.17 17.41 30.49
CA ILE A 630 -0.39 17.13 31.93
C ILE A 630 0.95 16.97 32.64
N ASP A 631 1.84 16.15 32.09
CA ASP A 631 3.15 15.84 32.65
C ASP A 631 4.14 15.67 31.48
N PRO A 632 5.22 16.48 31.40
CA PRO A 632 6.17 16.43 30.29
C PRO A 632 7.07 15.18 30.32
N GLU A 633 7.18 14.49 31.46
CA GLU A 633 7.99 13.26 31.59
C GLU A 633 7.13 12.01 31.35
N GLU A 634 7.61 11.09 30.49
CA GLU A 634 7.00 9.77 30.32
C GLU A 634 6.86 9.02 31.65
N LYS A 635 5.71 8.36 31.86
CA LYS A 635 5.45 7.52 33.03
C LYS A 635 5.41 6.05 32.63
N VAL A 636 6.20 5.23 33.32
CA VAL A 636 6.34 3.79 33.04
C VAL A 636 5.63 3.00 34.14
N TYR A 637 4.78 2.06 33.75
CA TYR A 637 4.05 1.17 34.65
C TYR A 637 4.33 -0.29 34.25
N ILE A 638 4.22 -1.21 35.20
CA ILE A 638 4.16 -2.65 34.93
C ILE A 638 2.76 -3.13 35.27
N VAL A 639 2.10 -3.80 34.33
CA VAL A 639 0.77 -4.41 34.51
C VAL A 639 0.90 -5.92 34.41
N ASN A 640 0.29 -6.65 35.35
CA ASN A 640 0.34 -8.12 35.39
C ASN A 640 -0.95 -8.67 34.79
N LEU A 641 -0.91 -9.12 33.54
CA LEU A 641 -2.09 -9.57 32.79
C LEU A 641 -2.58 -10.97 33.19
N THR A 642 -2.04 -11.55 34.27
CA THR A 642 -2.44 -12.88 34.78
C THR A 642 -3.20 -12.74 36.10
N ASP A 643 -2.62 -12.04 37.09
CA ASP A 643 -3.22 -11.97 38.43
C ASP A 643 -4.22 -10.82 38.59
N ASN A 644 -3.95 -9.68 37.96
CA ASN A 644 -4.77 -8.46 38.09
C ASN A 644 -5.85 -8.33 37.01
N GLY A 645 -5.71 -9.04 35.88
CA GLY A 645 -6.63 -8.99 34.73
C GLY A 645 -6.08 -8.26 33.52
N ASP A 646 -6.77 -8.35 32.38
CA ASP A 646 -6.38 -7.74 31.11
C ASP A 646 -6.97 -6.34 30.87
N HIS A 647 -7.84 -5.84 31.75
CA HIS A 647 -8.41 -4.49 31.64
C HIS A 647 -7.58 -3.48 32.45
N VAL A 648 -7.04 -2.47 31.75
CA VAL A 648 -6.19 -1.40 32.30
C VAL A 648 -6.85 -0.04 32.05
N GLY A 649 -6.95 0.82 33.06
CA GLY A 649 -7.55 2.14 32.95
C GLY A 649 -6.53 3.26 33.21
N ILE A 650 -6.42 4.21 32.28
CA ILE A 650 -5.63 5.44 32.43
C ILE A 650 -6.58 6.58 32.83
N PHE A 651 -6.35 7.16 34.01
CA PHE A 651 -7.20 8.22 34.57
C PHE A 651 -6.35 9.44 34.97
N LEU A 652 -6.89 10.63 34.75
CA LEU A 652 -6.27 11.91 35.11
C LEU A 652 -6.91 12.47 36.37
N ASP A 653 -6.14 12.50 37.46
CA ASP A 653 -6.53 13.14 38.72
C ASP A 653 -5.83 14.50 38.84
N GLY A 654 -6.48 15.53 38.32
CA GLY A 654 -5.88 16.86 38.15
C GLY A 654 -4.67 16.81 37.21
N SER A 655 -3.48 17.08 37.74
CA SER A 655 -2.20 16.99 37.02
C SER A 655 -1.51 15.63 37.16
N LYS A 656 -2.11 14.64 37.83
CA LYS A 656 -1.51 13.32 38.06
C LYS A 656 -2.07 12.28 37.09
N ILE A 657 -1.18 11.67 36.30
CA ILE A 657 -1.49 10.43 35.57
C ILE A 657 -1.56 9.28 36.58
N THR A 658 -2.70 8.58 36.60
CA THR A 658 -2.91 7.38 37.41
C THR A 658 -3.31 6.22 36.51
N LEU A 659 -2.85 5.02 36.84
CA LEU A 659 -3.14 3.80 36.09
C LEU A 659 -3.70 2.75 37.05
N ARG A 660 -4.71 2.00 36.59
CA ARG A 660 -5.46 1.01 37.37
C ARG A 660 -5.64 -0.27 36.54
N GLN A 661 -5.87 -1.40 37.21
CA GLN A 661 -5.98 -2.69 36.54
C GLN A 661 -7.03 -3.59 37.23
N GLU A 662 -7.90 -4.22 36.45
CA GLU A 662 -8.96 -5.13 36.91
C GLU A 662 -9.23 -6.27 35.90
N LYS A 663 -10.05 -7.25 36.32
CA LYS A 663 -10.36 -8.47 35.54
C LYS A 663 -11.47 -8.30 34.52
N ASP A 664 -12.50 -7.49 34.80
CA ASP A 664 -13.70 -7.42 33.96
C ASP A 664 -13.89 -6.03 33.32
N LYS A 665 -13.87 -4.95 34.12
CA LYS A 665 -14.04 -3.57 33.65
C LYS A 665 -13.65 -2.57 34.73
N VAL A 666 -12.54 -1.85 34.49
CA VAL A 666 -11.95 -0.90 35.45
C VAL A 666 -12.95 0.16 35.93
N ASP A 667 -13.37 0.05 37.19
CA ASP A 667 -14.31 0.97 37.84
C ASP A 667 -13.61 2.03 38.73
N SER A 668 -14.40 2.83 39.47
CA SER A 668 -13.88 3.99 40.23
C SER A 668 -13.05 3.64 41.47
N ASP A 669 -13.00 2.37 41.85
CA ASP A 669 -12.53 1.92 43.17
C ASP A 669 -11.29 0.99 43.09
N SER A 670 -10.77 0.74 41.89
CA SER A 670 -9.62 -0.16 41.64
C SER A 670 -8.33 0.29 42.35
N PRO A 671 -7.42 -0.65 42.70
CA PRO A 671 -6.08 -0.31 43.17
C PRO A 671 -5.32 0.52 42.13
N ILE A 672 -4.72 1.61 42.58
CA ILE A 672 -3.87 2.49 41.75
C ILE A 672 -2.47 1.90 41.69
N LEU A 673 -1.97 1.65 40.48
CA LEU A 673 -0.59 1.27 40.23
C LEU A 673 0.30 2.52 40.22
N GLU A 674 1.37 2.50 41.03
CA GLU A 674 2.37 3.57 41.03
C GLU A 674 3.28 3.46 39.78
N PRO A 675 3.74 4.60 39.21
CA PRO A 675 4.74 4.57 38.16
C PRO A 675 6.08 4.07 38.70
N VAL A 676 6.72 3.17 37.96
CA VAL A 676 8.07 2.70 38.26
C VAL A 676 9.04 3.87 38.14
N LYS A 677 9.63 4.24 39.28
CA LYS A 677 10.64 5.30 39.34
C LYS A 677 11.82 4.92 38.46
N SER A 678 12.03 5.67 37.39
CA SER A 678 13.21 5.53 36.54
C SER A 678 14.47 5.81 37.37
N SER A 679 15.27 4.79 37.62
CA SER A 679 16.60 4.95 38.18
C SER A 679 17.46 5.67 37.14
N LYS A 680 17.67 6.98 37.33
CA LYS A 680 18.59 7.77 36.52
C LYS A 680 19.97 7.10 36.57
N LYS A 681 20.42 6.60 35.42
CA LYS A 681 21.76 6.08 35.16
C LYS A 681 22.63 7.18 34.58
#